data_AF-A0A921ZG11-F1
#
_entry.id   AF-A0A921ZG11-F1
#
_cell.length_a   1.000
_cell.length_b   1.000
_cell.length_c   1.000
_cell.angle_alpha   90.00
_cell.angle_beta   90.00
_cell.angle_gamma   90.00
#
_symmetry.space_group_name_H-M   'P 1'
#
loop_
_entity.id
_entity.type
_entity.pdbx_description
1 polymer ?
#
loop_
_entity_poly.entity_id
_entity_poly.type
_entity_poly.pdbx_seq_one_letter_code
_entity_poly.pdbx_strand_id
1 'polypeptide(L)'
;MAATAQSELSVAELKAEIERLGRELDQASSEKIQSAQLGLVLLEEKSALQQRCDELESLYENTKHELDITQEALMKLDTTQKVTTRSGIEQENALLNESAAMESSLTLQILELESETKQLRHELDRVVSERDRLLAESSELGADKATRESERAALRAELREARQREQRLLVDIGDLEDENISLQKQVSALRSSQVEFEGLKHEVRQLREEAENARAAAEEMAALRRIAERQLAEALEALQAEREAKFAAKKELDAHLSREAAYNITNLAYSIRGMPDDGTEDEGEPGGSTSAELATAMGDHHADLFSEVHLHEISRLEKQLEQAHNEISQLSASVRSAQTTAESESAAATMLRTGVTRALSRVSALHNLHGDCGPLEDEKNESGVSARASKWLTWWRVSGGELGALAATLGELQAAAQPGDAPAALQRQALVDLADRVAEAEVRCAELHAEADLLRTLASGAGRALSTAAPALLSAAETLAQIYHHVCAVNGTQPERLLLEHAGQNDSGEAGSAEAAALALAAGELEGLRGARQVARSADALLDQLTHLRAALDTALDSRHRHQPEPWMATNYSSIKKTKEQTNAKLKMADTRRKLNSLIRQLNSRREETINTNDLEKNICAGRTVKEITDYFENMSSITSNTQGVNAPHNLRITNETLVNSSKVYSPKRYRKEHPFLKPHIPCLSSPRRSILFTSKDVTIAPNLHLFWKDNLLQRNCTKQCLESSQKKEKKLAFPNLRDMLKSSLMTCVLMLQYIM
;
A
#
# COMPACT_ATOMS: atom_id res chain seq x y z
N MET A 1 152.20 131.71 33.10
CA MET A 1 151.55 130.93 34.18
C MET A 1 150.03 131.04 34.06
N ALA A 2 149.43 130.41 33.05
CA ALA A 2 147.98 130.43 32.80
C ALA A 2 147.37 129.02 32.64
N ALA A 3 148.16 127.95 32.84
CA ALA A 3 147.76 126.58 32.52
C ALA A 3 147.42 125.68 33.74
N THR A 4 147.75 126.10 34.98
CA THR A 4 147.62 125.23 36.16
C THR A 4 146.33 125.45 36.96
N ALA A 5 145.81 126.67 37.04
CA ALA A 5 144.60 126.98 37.81
C ALA A 5 143.29 126.52 37.12
N GLN A 6 143.28 126.36 35.79
CA GLN A 6 142.14 125.79 35.06
C GLN A 6 142.04 124.25 35.21
N SER A 7 143.14 123.58 35.57
CA SER A 7 143.19 122.12 35.75
C SER A 7 142.55 121.70 37.08
N GLU A 8 142.90 122.35 38.20
CA GLU A 8 142.42 121.96 39.53
C GLU A 8 140.93 122.23 39.78
N LEU A 9 140.38 123.31 39.19
CA LEU A 9 138.94 123.59 39.26
C LEU A 9 138.13 122.54 38.48
N SER A 10 138.63 122.09 37.33
CA SER A 10 138.00 121.01 36.55
C SER A 10 138.00 119.67 37.29
N VAL A 11 139.06 119.35 38.04
CA VAL A 11 139.16 118.10 38.81
C VAL A 11 138.18 118.10 39.99
N ALA A 12 137.96 119.25 40.64
CA ALA A 12 137.01 119.37 41.74
C ALA A 12 135.55 119.28 41.25
N GLU A 13 135.22 119.92 40.12
CA GLU A 13 133.91 119.82 39.47
C GLU A 13 133.62 118.38 39.02
N LEU A 14 134.62 117.70 38.43
CA LEU A 14 134.51 116.29 38.05
C LEU A 14 134.28 115.37 39.27
N LYS A 15 134.89 115.65 40.42
CA LYS A 15 134.66 114.87 41.66
C LYS A 15 133.26 115.09 42.24
N ALA A 16 132.78 116.34 42.27
CA ALA A 16 131.42 116.65 42.68
C ALA A 16 130.38 116.02 41.74
N GLU A 17 130.67 116.01 40.45
CA GLU A 17 129.83 115.34 39.45
C GLU A 17 129.87 113.81 39.59
N ILE A 18 131.03 113.21 39.90
CA ILE A 18 131.13 111.77 40.22
C ILE A 18 130.30 111.43 41.47
N GLU A 19 130.30 112.26 42.51
CA GLU A 19 129.45 112.05 43.68
C GLU A 19 127.97 112.24 43.38
N ARG A 20 127.61 113.23 42.54
CA ARG A 20 126.22 113.43 42.08
C ARG A 20 125.73 112.22 41.30
N LEU A 21 126.50 111.79 40.31
CA LEU A 21 126.24 110.59 39.52
C LEU A 21 126.25 109.32 40.39
N GLY A 22 127.07 109.26 41.44
CA GLY A 22 127.07 108.17 42.41
C GLY A 22 125.78 108.10 43.21
N ARG A 23 125.28 109.24 43.72
CA ARG A 23 123.98 109.30 44.41
C ARG A 23 122.81 109.02 43.46
N GLU A 24 122.86 109.51 42.23
CA GLU A 24 121.86 109.21 41.21
C GLU A 24 121.90 107.72 40.81
N LEU A 25 123.09 107.12 40.74
CA LEU A 25 123.26 105.69 40.48
C LEU A 25 122.74 104.86 41.66
N ASP A 26 123.02 105.26 42.91
CA ASP A 26 122.53 104.59 44.10
C ASP A 26 121.01 104.70 44.20
N GLN A 27 120.46 105.89 43.94
CA GLN A 27 119.02 106.11 43.86
C GLN A 27 118.39 105.24 42.77
N ALA A 28 118.91 105.28 41.55
CA ALA A 28 118.44 104.44 40.44
C ALA A 28 118.61 102.93 40.74
N SER A 29 119.66 102.54 41.46
CA SER A 29 119.90 101.15 41.88
C SER A 29 118.88 100.71 42.94
N SER A 30 118.55 101.58 43.90
CA SER A 30 117.56 101.32 44.95
C SER A 30 116.15 101.26 44.37
N GLU A 31 115.80 102.16 43.45
CA GLU A 31 114.53 102.16 42.71
C GLU A 31 114.43 100.93 41.81
N LYS A 32 115.53 100.50 41.19
CA LYS A 32 115.60 99.25 40.42
C LYS A 32 115.42 98.02 41.31
N ILE A 33 116.02 97.99 42.50
CA ILE A 33 115.87 96.89 43.47
C ILE A 33 114.43 96.86 43.99
N GLN A 34 113.86 98.00 44.37
CA GLN A 34 112.47 98.10 44.80
C GLN A 34 111.50 97.68 43.70
N SER A 35 111.74 98.11 42.45
CA SER A 35 110.95 97.69 41.30
C SER A 35 111.06 96.19 41.02
N ALA A 36 112.23 95.58 41.22
CA ALA A 36 112.43 94.15 41.10
C ALA A 36 111.75 93.37 42.23
N GLN A 37 111.77 93.88 43.47
CA GLN A 37 111.07 93.29 44.62
C GLN A 37 109.55 93.35 44.43
N LEU A 38 109.02 94.51 44.03
CA LEU A 38 107.61 94.66 43.66
C LEU A 38 107.26 93.78 42.46
N GLY A 39 108.14 93.69 41.47
CA GLY A 39 107.99 92.79 40.32
C GLY A 39 107.94 91.31 40.71
N LEU A 40 108.74 90.88 41.70
CA LEU A 40 108.73 89.52 42.21
C LEU A 40 107.41 89.21 42.93
N VAL A 41 106.96 90.08 43.84
CA VAL A 41 105.66 89.92 44.53
C VAL A 41 104.51 89.86 43.52
N LEU A 42 104.52 90.73 42.50
CA LEU A 42 103.51 90.70 41.43
C LEU A 42 103.57 89.41 40.60
N LEU A 43 104.76 88.85 40.36
CA LEU A 43 104.89 87.55 39.68
C LEU A 43 104.40 86.40 40.56
N GLU A 44 104.67 86.42 41.86
CA GLU A 44 104.15 85.45 42.82
C GLU A 44 102.62 85.53 42.92
N GLU A 45 102.05 86.72 43.07
CA GLU A 45 100.60 86.95 43.05
C GLU A 45 99.98 86.53 41.72
N LYS A 46 100.60 86.86 40.58
CA LYS A 46 100.15 86.39 39.26
C LYS A 46 100.20 84.87 39.16
N SER A 47 101.25 84.23 39.67
CA SER A 47 101.37 82.77 39.66
C SER A 47 100.33 82.09 40.55
N ALA A 48 100.05 82.66 41.72
CA ALA A 48 98.99 82.18 42.63
C ALA A 48 97.59 82.39 42.04
N LEU A 49 97.36 83.53 41.38
CA LEU A 49 96.12 83.79 40.64
C LEU A 49 95.97 82.84 39.45
N GLN A 50 97.04 82.56 38.71
CA GLN A 50 97.02 81.60 37.61
C GLN A 50 96.67 80.19 38.10
N GLN A 51 97.32 79.72 39.17
CA GLN A 51 96.99 78.43 39.79
C GLN A 51 95.52 78.37 40.20
N ARG A 52 95.01 79.44 40.81
CA ARG A 52 93.60 79.52 41.20
C ARG A 52 92.65 79.54 40.01
N CYS A 53 93.01 80.19 38.90
CA CYS A 53 92.26 80.14 37.65
C CYS A 53 92.26 78.73 37.08
N ASP A 54 93.41 78.07 36.99
CA ASP A 54 93.56 76.71 36.47
C ASP A 54 92.76 75.70 37.34
N GLU A 55 92.78 75.85 38.66
CA GLU A 55 91.96 75.07 39.60
C GLU A 55 90.46 75.29 39.38
N LEU A 56 90.03 76.55 39.22
CA LEU A 56 88.62 76.89 38.94
C LEU A 56 88.16 76.37 37.58
N GLU A 57 89.01 76.43 36.56
CA GLU A 57 88.74 75.86 35.23
C GLU A 57 88.60 74.33 35.30
N SER A 58 89.49 73.65 36.04
CA SER A 58 89.39 72.22 36.27
C SER A 58 88.10 71.83 37.00
N LEU A 59 87.74 72.57 38.06
CA LEU A 59 86.48 72.37 38.78
C LEU A 59 85.26 72.64 37.87
N TYR A 60 85.33 73.68 37.04
CA TYR A 60 84.27 73.99 36.09
C TYR A 60 84.08 72.87 35.06
N GLU A 61 85.14 72.39 34.42
CA GLU A 61 85.02 71.29 33.44
C GLU A 61 84.58 69.98 34.11
N ASN A 62 85.02 69.71 35.35
CA ASN A 62 84.54 68.55 36.12
C ASN A 62 83.04 68.63 36.42
N THR A 63 82.57 69.77 36.95
CA THR A 63 81.13 69.97 37.26
C THR A 63 80.26 69.96 36.01
N LYS A 64 80.75 70.50 34.89
CA LYS A 64 80.10 70.42 33.59
C LYS A 64 80.00 68.97 33.09
N HIS A 65 81.07 68.18 33.23
CA HIS A 65 81.03 66.77 32.85
C HIS A 65 80.07 65.96 33.74
N GLU A 66 80.06 66.19 35.05
CA GLU A 66 79.09 65.59 35.97
C GLU A 66 77.64 65.99 35.62
N LEU A 67 77.43 67.24 35.22
CA LEU A 67 76.14 67.72 34.73
C LEU A 67 75.71 66.97 33.46
N ASP A 68 76.61 66.80 32.48
CA ASP A 68 76.31 66.06 31.25
C ASP A 68 75.96 64.58 31.54
N ILE A 69 76.73 63.92 32.43
CA ILE A 69 76.45 62.53 32.85
C ILE A 69 75.07 62.43 33.53
N THR A 70 74.75 63.36 34.42
CA THR A 70 73.47 63.34 35.14
C THR A 70 72.30 63.65 34.21
N GLN A 71 72.46 64.56 33.25
CA GLN A 71 71.48 64.81 32.20
C GLN A 71 71.25 63.57 31.32
N GLU A 72 72.32 62.90 30.87
CA GLU A 72 72.20 61.65 30.12
C GLU A 72 71.51 60.54 30.93
N ALA A 73 71.86 60.39 32.20
CA ALA A 73 71.25 59.41 33.09
C ALA A 73 69.75 59.69 33.27
N LEU A 74 69.35 60.96 33.41
CA LEU A 74 67.96 61.38 33.51
C LEU A 74 67.19 61.12 32.21
N MET A 75 67.78 61.41 31.05
CA MET A 75 67.16 61.09 29.74
C MET A 75 66.99 59.57 29.55
N LYS A 76 67.98 58.76 29.94
CA LYS A 76 67.89 57.29 29.92
C LYS A 76 66.81 56.79 30.89
N LEU A 77 66.69 57.37 32.08
CA LEU A 77 65.64 57.02 33.03
C LEU A 77 64.25 57.37 32.49
N ASP A 78 64.05 58.56 31.94
CA ASP A 78 62.77 58.99 31.36
C ASP A 78 62.36 58.10 30.17
N THR A 79 63.29 57.81 29.27
CA THR A 79 63.01 56.92 28.12
C THR A 79 62.72 55.48 28.54
N THR A 80 63.48 54.92 29.49
CA THR A 80 63.20 53.57 30.02
C THR A 80 61.88 53.50 30.77
N GLN A 81 61.54 54.54 31.56
CA GLN A 81 60.23 54.63 32.21
C GLN A 81 59.08 54.71 31.20
N LYS A 82 59.22 55.50 30.13
CA LYS A 82 58.24 55.57 29.04
C LYS A 82 58.07 54.24 28.30
N VAL A 83 59.16 53.52 28.02
CA VAL A 83 59.09 52.22 27.34
C VAL A 83 58.49 51.15 28.24
N THR A 84 58.86 51.11 29.53
CA THR A 84 58.31 50.13 30.49
C THR A 84 56.82 50.36 30.74
N THR A 85 56.40 51.61 30.93
CA THR A 85 54.97 51.96 31.05
C THR A 85 54.20 51.60 29.77
N ARG A 86 54.73 51.94 28.59
CA ARG A 86 54.11 51.58 27.31
C ARG A 86 54.00 50.05 27.14
N SER A 87 55.06 49.31 27.45
CA SER A 87 55.06 47.85 27.38
C SER A 87 54.07 47.23 28.37
N GLY A 88 53.92 47.80 29.57
CA GLY A 88 52.91 47.36 30.55
C GLY A 88 51.49 47.56 30.02
N ILE A 89 51.20 48.72 29.44
CA ILE A 89 49.91 49.04 28.81
C ILE A 89 49.64 48.13 27.60
N GLU A 90 50.64 47.87 26.75
CA GLU A 90 50.53 46.96 25.61
C GLU A 90 50.21 45.53 26.05
N GLN A 91 50.86 45.04 27.11
CA GLN A 91 50.60 43.72 27.67
C GLN A 91 49.19 43.62 28.29
N GLU A 92 48.77 44.63 29.05
CA GLU A 92 47.41 44.68 29.61
C GLU A 92 46.35 44.70 28.51
N ASN A 93 46.53 45.53 27.47
CA ASN A 93 45.64 45.56 26.31
C ASN A 93 45.60 44.23 25.57
N ALA A 94 46.72 43.52 25.45
CA ALA A 94 46.76 42.19 24.83
C ALA A 94 45.92 41.17 25.61
N LEU A 95 46.05 41.15 26.95
CA LEU A 95 45.26 40.28 27.82
C LEU A 95 43.76 40.64 27.77
N LEU A 96 43.43 41.93 27.77
CA LEU A 96 42.04 42.38 27.63
C LEU A 96 41.43 41.96 26.28
N ASN A 97 42.19 42.07 25.19
CA ASN A 97 41.75 41.62 23.86
C ASN A 97 41.57 40.10 23.79
N GLU A 98 42.45 39.32 24.42
CA GLU A 98 42.31 37.87 24.51
C GLU A 98 41.06 37.48 25.32
N SER A 99 40.82 38.14 26.46
CA SER A 99 39.61 37.93 27.27
C SER A 99 38.35 38.27 26.48
N ALA A 100 38.32 39.41 25.80
CA ALA A 100 37.18 39.81 24.98
C ALA A 100 36.93 38.85 23.80
N ALA A 101 37.99 38.34 23.17
CA ALA A 101 37.88 37.34 22.10
C ALA A 101 37.33 36.01 22.61
N MET A 102 37.78 35.57 23.80
CA MET A 102 37.29 34.35 24.45
C MET A 102 35.80 34.47 24.83
N GLU A 103 35.42 35.59 25.45
CA GLU A 103 34.01 35.89 25.78
C GLU A 103 33.14 35.91 24.53
N SER A 104 33.60 36.54 23.44
CA SER A 104 32.90 36.54 22.15
C SER A 104 32.74 35.13 21.57
N SER A 105 33.77 34.28 21.65
CA SER A 105 33.68 32.90 21.19
C SER A 105 32.69 32.06 22.01
N LEU A 106 32.73 32.19 23.34
CA LEU A 106 31.82 31.44 24.22
C LEU A 106 30.37 31.91 24.05
N THR A 107 30.14 33.21 23.91
CA THR A 107 28.80 33.75 23.65
C THR A 107 28.23 33.28 22.31
N LEU A 108 29.06 33.19 21.25
CA LEU A 108 28.64 32.60 19.97
C LEU A 108 28.25 31.13 20.13
N GLN A 109 29.05 30.34 20.83
CA GLN A 109 28.75 28.93 21.05
C GLN A 109 27.44 28.73 21.84
N ILE A 110 27.20 29.59 22.84
CA ILE A 110 25.92 29.59 23.58
C ILE A 110 24.75 29.86 22.62
N LEU A 111 24.86 30.88 21.75
CA LEU A 111 23.81 31.21 20.79
C LEU A 111 23.55 30.09 19.77
N GLU A 112 24.60 29.44 19.28
CA GLU A 112 24.50 28.28 18.39
C GLU A 112 23.74 27.14 19.08
N LEU A 113 24.16 26.74 20.28
CA LEU A 113 23.50 25.68 21.05
C LEU A 113 22.05 26.02 21.41
N GLU A 114 21.75 27.28 21.74
CA GLU A 114 20.38 27.74 21.96
C GLU A 114 19.53 27.64 20.69
N SER A 115 20.10 27.98 19.54
CA SER A 115 19.43 27.89 18.24
C SER A 115 19.16 26.44 17.85
N GLU A 116 20.13 25.54 18.03
CA GLU A 116 19.99 24.10 17.81
C GLU A 116 18.94 23.51 18.75
N THR A 117 18.95 23.89 20.03
CA THR A 117 17.94 23.46 21.00
C THR A 117 16.54 23.90 20.58
N LYS A 118 16.39 25.14 20.08
CA LYS A 118 15.10 25.61 19.54
C LYS A 118 14.70 24.81 18.30
N GLN A 119 15.61 24.58 17.35
CA GLN A 119 15.31 23.79 16.15
C GLN A 119 14.90 22.35 16.49
N LEU A 120 15.62 21.68 17.38
CA LEU A 120 15.31 20.33 17.84
C LEU A 120 13.94 20.25 18.53
N ARG A 121 13.54 21.28 19.29
CA ARG A 121 12.18 21.35 19.86
C ARG A 121 11.10 21.43 18.78
N HIS A 122 11.29 22.25 17.75
CA HIS A 122 10.32 22.35 16.64
C HIS A 122 10.23 21.04 15.84
N GLU A 123 11.35 20.37 15.60
CA GLU A 123 11.36 19.06 14.93
C GLU A 123 10.70 17.98 15.81
N LEU A 124 10.92 18.01 17.12
CA LEU A 124 10.24 17.12 18.05
C LEU A 124 8.72 17.31 17.99
N ASP A 125 8.22 18.55 18.05
CA ASP A 125 6.80 18.85 17.95
C ASP A 125 6.22 18.39 16.61
N ARG A 126 6.97 18.57 15.51
CA ARG A 126 6.58 18.07 14.19
C ARG A 126 6.44 16.55 14.18
N VAL A 127 7.46 15.82 14.66
CA VAL A 127 7.45 14.36 14.70
C VAL A 127 6.35 13.83 15.63
N VAL A 128 6.10 14.48 16.77
CA VAL A 128 5.00 14.15 17.67
C VAL A 128 3.65 14.31 16.97
N SER A 129 3.44 15.42 16.25
CA SER A 129 2.19 15.63 15.49
C SER A 129 1.99 14.62 14.35
N GLU A 130 3.08 14.23 13.67
CA GLU A 130 3.04 13.20 12.62
C GLU A 130 2.75 11.82 13.22
N ARG A 131 3.36 11.47 14.36
CA ARG A 131 3.06 10.25 15.11
C ARG A 131 1.58 10.19 15.50
N ASP A 132 1.04 11.27 16.08
CA ASP A 132 -0.34 11.29 16.54
C ASP A 132 -1.34 11.17 15.38
N ARG A 133 -1.03 11.80 14.24
CA ARG A 133 -1.80 11.62 13.01
C ARG A 133 -1.78 10.17 12.52
N LEU A 134 -0.60 9.55 12.45
CA LEU A 134 -0.45 8.14 12.02
C LEU A 134 -1.14 7.17 12.99
N LEU A 135 -1.14 7.46 14.29
CA LEU A 135 -1.88 6.67 15.28
C LEU A 135 -3.40 6.78 15.06
N ALA A 136 -3.92 7.97 14.74
CA ALA A 136 -5.32 8.16 14.41
C ALA A 136 -5.72 7.40 13.14
N GLU A 137 -4.94 7.55 12.06
CA GLU A 137 -5.14 6.80 10.80
C GLU A 137 -5.08 5.28 11.03
N SER A 138 -4.13 4.80 11.83
CA SER A 138 -4.04 3.38 12.19
C SER A 138 -5.27 2.88 12.97
N SER A 139 -5.87 3.73 13.81
CA SER A 139 -7.08 3.38 14.55
C SER A 139 -8.32 3.31 13.67
N GLU A 140 -8.42 4.23 12.69
CA GLU A 140 -9.48 4.27 11.69
C GLU A 140 -9.41 3.05 10.76
N LEU A 141 -8.22 2.75 10.23
CA LEU A 141 -7.97 1.53 9.46
C LEU A 141 -8.29 0.25 10.26
N GLY A 142 -8.03 0.27 11.57
CA GLY A 142 -8.41 -0.81 12.47
C GLY A 142 -9.93 -1.00 12.58
N ALA A 143 -10.68 0.10 12.66
CA ALA A 143 -12.15 0.09 12.69
C ALA A 143 -12.73 -0.39 11.34
N ASP A 144 -12.22 0.12 10.22
CA ASP A 144 -12.63 -0.29 8.88
C ASP A 144 -12.33 -1.75 8.60
N LYS A 145 -11.20 -2.26 9.09
CA LYS A 145 -10.90 -3.69 9.02
C LYS A 145 -11.94 -4.51 9.78
N ALA A 146 -12.32 -4.09 10.99
CA ALA A 146 -13.30 -4.80 11.79
C ALA A 146 -14.69 -4.81 11.14
N THR A 147 -15.12 -3.69 10.55
CA THR A 147 -16.40 -3.63 9.81
C THR A 147 -16.38 -4.54 8.59
N ARG A 148 -15.32 -4.48 7.78
CA ARG A 148 -15.15 -5.36 6.59
C ARG A 148 -15.07 -6.84 6.96
N GLU A 149 -14.46 -7.19 8.10
CA GLU A 149 -14.46 -8.56 8.62
C GLU A 149 -15.86 -9.04 9.02
N SER A 150 -16.66 -8.16 9.63
CA SER A 150 -18.06 -8.46 9.99
C SER A 150 -18.94 -8.64 8.75
N GLU A 151 -18.80 -7.79 7.74
CA GLU A 151 -19.50 -7.90 6.45
C GLU A 151 -19.13 -9.21 5.74
N ARG A 152 -17.83 -9.54 5.70
CA ARG A 152 -17.35 -10.80 5.13
C ARG A 152 -17.92 -12.01 5.86
N ALA A 153 -18.08 -11.94 7.19
CA ALA A 153 -18.70 -13.01 7.96
C ALA A 153 -20.19 -13.15 7.64
N ALA A 154 -20.92 -12.03 7.53
CA ALA A 154 -22.32 -11.99 7.14
C ALA A 154 -22.55 -12.56 5.73
N LEU A 155 -21.80 -12.10 4.72
CA LEU A 155 -21.89 -12.60 3.35
C LEU A 155 -21.57 -14.10 3.25
N ARG A 156 -20.62 -14.60 4.06
CA ARG A 156 -20.37 -16.05 4.14
C ARG A 156 -21.54 -16.80 4.77
N ALA A 157 -22.25 -16.22 5.74
CA ALA A 157 -23.45 -16.83 6.31
C ALA A 157 -24.57 -16.88 5.27
N GLU A 158 -24.84 -15.79 4.57
CA GLU A 158 -25.83 -15.71 3.49
C GLU A 158 -25.52 -16.70 2.36
N LEU A 159 -24.27 -16.84 1.95
CA LEU A 159 -23.86 -17.83 0.94
C LEU A 159 -24.14 -19.27 1.39
N ARG A 160 -23.90 -19.59 2.67
CA ARG A 160 -24.21 -20.93 3.21
C ARG A 160 -25.71 -21.17 3.21
N GLU A 161 -26.51 -20.17 3.59
CA GLU A 161 -27.96 -20.28 3.59
C GLU A 161 -28.52 -20.42 2.17
N ALA A 162 -27.99 -19.66 1.21
CA ALA A 162 -28.36 -19.78 -0.20
C ALA A 162 -28.07 -21.18 -0.75
N ARG A 163 -26.89 -21.74 -0.45
CA ARG A 163 -26.56 -23.13 -0.83
C ARG A 163 -27.49 -24.16 -0.19
N GLN A 164 -27.86 -23.96 1.07
CA GLN A 164 -28.83 -24.85 1.73
C GLN A 164 -30.22 -24.73 1.10
N ARG A 165 -30.66 -23.52 0.74
CA ARG A 165 -31.92 -23.29 0.02
C ARG A 165 -31.90 -23.94 -1.37
N GLU A 166 -30.83 -23.77 -2.13
CA GLU A 166 -30.61 -24.43 -3.42
C GLU A 166 -30.66 -25.95 -3.29
N GLN A 167 -29.97 -26.53 -2.31
CA GLN A 167 -30.00 -27.97 -2.06
C GLN A 167 -31.42 -28.49 -1.76
N ARG A 168 -32.23 -27.73 -1.00
CA ARG A 168 -33.63 -28.08 -0.73
C ARG A 168 -34.44 -28.05 -2.02
N LEU A 169 -34.32 -26.99 -2.82
CA LEU A 169 -35.03 -26.87 -4.09
C LEU A 169 -34.65 -27.98 -5.07
N LEU A 170 -33.37 -28.39 -5.11
CA LEU A 170 -32.94 -29.53 -5.94
C LEU A 170 -33.59 -30.85 -5.51
N VAL A 171 -33.77 -31.06 -4.20
CA VAL A 171 -34.49 -32.23 -3.68
C VAL A 171 -35.96 -32.15 -4.08
N ASP A 172 -36.62 -31.00 -3.86
CA ASP A 172 -38.03 -30.80 -4.23
C ASP A 172 -38.27 -31.01 -5.74
N ILE A 173 -37.35 -30.53 -6.59
CA ILE A 173 -37.41 -30.78 -8.04
C ILE A 173 -37.30 -32.27 -8.35
N GLY A 174 -36.35 -32.98 -7.70
CA GLY A 174 -36.20 -34.43 -7.87
C GLY A 174 -37.47 -35.19 -7.48
N ASP A 175 -38.09 -34.84 -6.35
CA ASP A 175 -39.35 -35.45 -5.89
C ASP A 175 -40.48 -35.22 -6.90
N LEU A 176 -40.59 -34.01 -7.46
CA LEU A 176 -41.58 -33.67 -8.49
C LEU A 176 -41.32 -34.41 -9.81
N GLU A 177 -40.05 -34.60 -10.19
CA GLU A 177 -39.68 -35.40 -11.37
C GLU A 177 -40.09 -36.86 -11.20
N ASP A 178 -39.86 -37.44 -10.02
CA ASP A 178 -40.26 -38.82 -9.69
C ASP A 178 -41.79 -38.99 -9.69
N GLU A 179 -42.54 -38.02 -9.14
CA GLU A 179 -44.00 -38.00 -9.21
C GLU A 179 -44.49 -37.92 -10.67
N ASN A 180 -43.88 -37.07 -11.49
CA ASN A 180 -44.22 -36.93 -12.91
C ASN A 180 -43.97 -38.25 -13.67
N ILE A 181 -42.82 -38.89 -13.45
CA ILE A 181 -42.49 -40.19 -14.03
C ILE A 181 -43.53 -41.25 -13.59
N SER A 182 -43.92 -41.25 -12.31
CA SER A 182 -44.95 -42.15 -11.79
C SER A 182 -46.30 -41.94 -12.47
N LEU A 183 -46.75 -40.69 -12.62
CA LEU A 183 -47.99 -40.34 -13.31
C LEU A 183 -47.93 -40.74 -14.80
N GLN A 184 -46.82 -40.49 -15.49
CA GLN A 184 -46.63 -40.92 -16.88
C GLN A 184 -46.71 -42.44 -17.05
N LYS A 185 -46.15 -43.21 -16.09
CA LYS A 185 -46.27 -44.67 -16.07
C LYS A 185 -47.73 -45.10 -15.87
N GLN A 186 -48.45 -44.48 -14.95
CA GLN A 186 -49.88 -44.76 -14.72
C GLN A 186 -50.72 -44.45 -15.97
N VAL A 187 -50.51 -43.30 -16.61
CA VAL A 187 -51.19 -42.93 -17.87
C VAL A 187 -50.88 -43.93 -18.98
N SER A 188 -49.62 -44.35 -19.13
CA SER A 188 -49.24 -45.38 -20.10
C SER A 188 -49.92 -46.73 -19.83
N ALA A 189 -49.99 -47.15 -18.56
CA ALA A 189 -50.68 -48.37 -18.17
C ALA A 189 -52.18 -48.30 -18.46
N LEU A 190 -52.84 -47.18 -18.14
CA LEU A 190 -54.24 -46.95 -18.46
C LEU A 190 -54.51 -46.97 -19.96
N ARG A 191 -53.63 -46.36 -20.77
CA ARG A 191 -53.73 -46.41 -22.23
C ARG A 191 -53.61 -47.84 -22.77
N SER A 192 -52.68 -48.65 -22.23
CA SER A 192 -52.56 -50.06 -22.59
C SER A 192 -53.85 -50.83 -22.24
N SER A 193 -54.34 -50.68 -21.02
CA SER A 193 -55.59 -51.32 -20.57
C SER A 193 -56.80 -50.86 -21.38
N GLN A 194 -56.85 -49.61 -21.82
CA GLN A 194 -57.91 -49.10 -22.69
C GLN A 194 -57.87 -49.75 -24.09
N VAL A 195 -56.68 -49.96 -24.66
CA VAL A 195 -56.52 -50.68 -25.94
C VAL A 195 -56.96 -52.14 -25.79
N GLU A 196 -56.57 -52.81 -24.70
CA GLU A 196 -57.01 -54.19 -24.38
C GLU A 196 -58.53 -54.27 -24.24
N PHE A 197 -59.15 -53.32 -23.54
CA PHE A 197 -60.59 -53.26 -23.36
C PHE A 197 -61.34 -53.09 -24.70
N GLU A 198 -60.91 -52.17 -25.57
CA GLU A 198 -61.52 -52.03 -26.89
C GLU A 198 -61.28 -53.29 -27.76
N GLY A 199 -60.11 -53.94 -27.63
CA GLY A 199 -59.85 -55.24 -28.26
C GLY A 199 -60.85 -56.33 -27.84
N LEU A 200 -61.03 -56.53 -26.53
CA LEU A 200 -62.01 -57.48 -25.99
C LEU A 200 -63.45 -57.12 -26.38
N LYS A 201 -63.78 -55.83 -26.44
CA LYS A 201 -65.09 -55.36 -26.88
C LYS A 201 -65.34 -55.68 -28.36
N HIS A 202 -64.32 -55.61 -29.21
CA HIS A 202 -64.41 -56.08 -30.60
C HIS A 202 -64.59 -57.59 -30.68
N GLU A 203 -63.83 -58.36 -29.90
CA GLU A 203 -63.96 -59.82 -29.83
C GLU A 203 -65.36 -60.25 -29.36
N VAL A 204 -65.90 -59.61 -28.31
CA VAL A 204 -67.27 -59.87 -27.82
C VAL A 204 -68.32 -59.56 -28.89
N ARG A 205 -68.14 -58.51 -29.71
CA ARG A 205 -69.06 -58.23 -30.82
C ARG A 205 -68.99 -59.30 -31.90
N GLN A 206 -67.79 -59.71 -32.29
CA GLN A 206 -67.59 -60.80 -33.27
C GLN A 206 -68.25 -62.09 -32.79
N LEU A 207 -68.01 -62.50 -31.54
CA LEU A 207 -68.63 -63.69 -30.96
C LEU A 207 -70.16 -63.59 -30.88
N ARG A 208 -70.72 -62.39 -30.66
CA ARG A 208 -72.17 -62.18 -30.71
C ARG A 208 -72.72 -62.33 -32.12
N GLU A 209 -72.08 -61.73 -33.12
CA GLU A 209 -72.46 -61.89 -34.53
C GLU A 209 -72.39 -63.36 -34.96
N GLU A 210 -71.34 -64.09 -34.56
CA GLU A 210 -71.21 -65.53 -34.79
C GLU A 210 -72.34 -66.33 -34.11
N ALA A 211 -72.71 -65.97 -32.88
CA ALA A 211 -73.82 -66.61 -32.16
C ALA A 211 -75.19 -66.30 -32.81
N GLU A 212 -75.42 -65.07 -33.28
CA GLU A 212 -76.62 -64.68 -34.02
C GLU A 212 -76.72 -65.41 -35.36
N ASN A 213 -75.63 -65.52 -36.10
CA ASN A 213 -75.57 -66.29 -37.35
C ASN A 213 -75.85 -67.78 -37.10
N ALA A 214 -75.25 -68.36 -36.05
CA ALA A 214 -75.52 -69.75 -35.67
C ALA A 214 -76.99 -69.95 -35.26
N ARG A 215 -77.58 -68.97 -34.57
CA ARG A 215 -78.99 -68.99 -34.19
C ARG A 215 -79.92 -68.89 -35.41
N ALA A 216 -79.63 -67.98 -36.35
CA ALA A 216 -80.37 -67.86 -37.60
C ALA A 216 -80.33 -69.17 -38.41
N ALA A 217 -79.14 -69.78 -38.54
CA ALA A 217 -78.98 -71.08 -39.18
C ALA A 217 -79.78 -72.19 -38.46
N ALA A 218 -79.81 -72.18 -37.12
CA ALA A 218 -80.62 -73.12 -36.35
C ALA A 218 -82.14 -72.91 -36.54
N GLU A 219 -82.59 -71.65 -36.64
CA GLU A 219 -83.99 -71.29 -36.91
C GLU A 219 -84.42 -71.69 -38.32
N GLU A 220 -83.56 -71.49 -39.33
CA GLU A 220 -83.78 -71.98 -40.69
C GLU A 220 -83.88 -73.51 -40.73
N MET A 221 -82.96 -74.22 -40.07
CA MET A 221 -83.02 -75.68 -39.96
C MET A 221 -84.28 -76.15 -39.23
N ALA A 222 -84.72 -75.43 -38.19
CA ALA A 222 -85.98 -75.72 -37.51
C ALA A 222 -87.20 -75.45 -38.41
N ALA A 223 -87.18 -74.41 -39.24
CA ALA A 223 -88.24 -74.12 -40.21
C ALA A 223 -88.32 -75.21 -41.28
N LEU A 224 -87.18 -75.63 -41.85
CA LEU A 224 -87.09 -76.76 -42.78
C LEU A 224 -87.61 -78.05 -42.14
N ARG A 225 -87.26 -78.31 -40.88
CA ARG A 225 -87.78 -79.45 -40.11
C ARG A 225 -89.30 -79.39 -39.95
N ARG A 226 -89.87 -78.23 -39.59
CA ARG A 226 -91.34 -78.06 -39.50
C ARG A 226 -92.03 -78.29 -40.85
N ILE A 227 -91.41 -77.87 -41.95
CA ILE A 227 -91.92 -78.15 -43.30
C ILE A 227 -91.90 -79.65 -43.59
N ALA A 228 -90.79 -80.32 -43.30
CA ALA A 228 -90.68 -81.77 -43.47
C ALA A 228 -91.68 -82.55 -42.58
N GLU A 229 -91.87 -82.12 -41.33
CA GLU A 229 -92.85 -82.69 -40.41
C GLU A 229 -94.29 -82.48 -40.92
N ARG A 230 -94.61 -81.29 -41.44
CA ARG A 230 -95.91 -81.01 -42.08
C ARG A 230 -96.13 -81.85 -43.33
N GLN A 231 -95.17 -81.91 -44.25
CA GLN A 231 -95.25 -82.75 -45.45
C GLN A 231 -95.44 -84.23 -45.10
N LEU A 232 -94.79 -84.70 -44.04
CA LEU A 232 -94.98 -86.06 -43.54
C LEU A 232 -96.40 -86.25 -42.98
N ALA A 233 -96.91 -85.31 -42.20
CA ALA A 233 -98.28 -85.34 -41.69
C ALA A 233 -99.32 -85.33 -42.81
N GLU A 234 -99.19 -84.43 -43.79
CA GLU A 234 -100.04 -84.36 -44.99
C GLU A 234 -100.00 -85.67 -45.80
N ALA A 235 -98.81 -86.28 -45.96
CA ALA A 235 -98.69 -87.57 -46.62
C ALA A 235 -99.35 -88.71 -45.84
N LEU A 236 -99.27 -88.68 -44.50
CA LEU A 236 -99.96 -89.65 -43.64
C LEU A 236 -101.48 -89.47 -43.68
N GLU A 237 -101.98 -88.23 -43.64
CA GLU A 237 -103.39 -87.90 -43.80
C GLU A 237 -103.91 -88.30 -45.18
N ALA A 238 -103.17 -88.03 -46.25
CA ALA A 238 -103.51 -88.48 -47.60
C ALA A 238 -103.56 -90.01 -47.70
N LEU A 239 -102.62 -90.72 -47.06
CA LEU A 239 -102.65 -92.18 -46.94
C LEU A 239 -103.86 -92.68 -46.14
N GLN A 240 -104.24 -91.97 -45.08
CA GLN A 240 -105.42 -92.27 -44.29
C GLN A 240 -106.70 -92.03 -45.10
N ALA A 241 -106.81 -90.90 -45.81
CA ALA A 241 -107.92 -90.60 -46.71
C ALA A 241 -108.02 -91.63 -47.84
N GLU A 242 -106.91 -92.07 -48.43
CA GLU A 242 -106.87 -93.18 -49.41
C GLU A 242 -107.36 -94.50 -48.80
N ARG A 243 -106.96 -94.81 -47.56
CA ARG A 243 -107.45 -95.99 -46.84
C ARG A 243 -108.95 -95.88 -46.55
N GLU A 244 -109.41 -94.74 -46.07
CA GLU A 244 -110.82 -94.46 -45.79
C GLU A 244 -111.65 -94.50 -47.07
N ALA A 245 -111.16 -93.96 -48.19
CA ALA A 245 -111.78 -94.05 -49.51
C ALA A 245 -111.83 -95.50 -50.01
N LYS A 246 -110.75 -96.28 -49.83
CA LYS A 246 -110.76 -97.72 -50.14
C LYS A 246 -111.71 -98.50 -49.26
N PHE A 247 -111.79 -98.19 -47.96
CA PHE A 247 -112.75 -98.77 -47.04
C PHE A 247 -114.18 -98.36 -47.37
N ALA A 248 -114.41 -97.11 -47.79
CA ALA A 248 -115.70 -96.60 -48.22
C ALA A 248 -116.14 -97.28 -49.52
N ALA A 249 -115.26 -97.38 -50.53
CA ALA A 249 -115.52 -98.12 -51.76
C ALA A 249 -115.76 -99.61 -51.49
N LYS A 250 -114.98 -100.23 -50.60
CA LYS A 250 -115.23 -101.60 -50.13
C LYS A 250 -116.58 -101.71 -49.42
N LYS A 251 -116.92 -100.77 -48.55
CA LYS A 251 -118.21 -100.71 -47.86
C LYS A 251 -119.36 -100.47 -48.83
N GLU A 252 -119.17 -99.69 -49.90
CA GLU A 252 -120.16 -99.48 -50.95
C GLU A 252 -120.34 -100.72 -51.81
N LEU A 253 -119.26 -101.48 -52.07
CA LEU A 253 -119.30 -102.78 -52.71
C LEU A 253 -120.00 -103.81 -51.81
N ASP A 254 -119.64 -103.88 -50.53
CA ASP A 254 -120.31 -104.70 -49.52
C ASP A 254 -121.77 -104.25 -49.35
N ALA A 255 -122.07 -102.95 -49.47
CA ALA A 255 -123.42 -102.41 -49.47
C ALA A 255 -124.12 -102.60 -50.82
N HIS A 256 -123.42 -102.84 -51.93
CA HIS A 256 -124.02 -103.22 -53.21
C HIS A 256 -124.38 -104.72 -53.18
N LEU A 257 -123.50 -105.55 -52.62
CA LEU A 257 -123.78 -106.94 -52.24
C LEU A 257 -124.93 -107.01 -51.22
N SER A 258 -124.92 -106.12 -50.22
CA SER A 258 -125.99 -106.04 -49.23
C SER A 258 -127.26 -105.39 -49.80
N ARG A 259 -127.18 -104.46 -50.77
CA ARG A 259 -128.33 -103.93 -51.51
C ARG A 259 -128.92 -105.00 -52.40
N GLU A 260 -128.12 -105.82 -53.08
CA GLU A 260 -128.60 -107.05 -53.74
C GLU A 260 -129.26 -108.00 -52.74
N ALA A 261 -128.72 -108.15 -51.52
CA ALA A 261 -129.35 -108.92 -50.45
C ALA A 261 -130.60 -108.24 -49.83
N ALA A 262 -130.68 -106.90 -49.83
CA ALA A 262 -131.71 -106.08 -49.18
C ALA A 262 -132.77 -105.51 -50.14
N TYR A 263 -132.62 -105.64 -51.46
CA TYR A 263 -133.73 -105.54 -52.42
C TYR A 263 -134.81 -106.59 -52.12
N ASN A 264 -134.46 -107.65 -51.37
CA ASN A 264 -135.39 -108.63 -50.81
C ASN A 264 -135.96 -108.27 -49.42
N ILE A 265 -135.44 -107.26 -48.73
CA ILE A 265 -135.94 -106.83 -47.42
C ILE A 265 -136.12 -105.31 -47.47
N THR A 266 -137.09 -104.94 -48.31
CA THR A 266 -138.17 -104.05 -47.90
C THR A 266 -137.72 -102.63 -47.55
N ASN A 267 -137.83 -101.67 -48.48
CA ASN A 267 -139.07 -100.92 -48.76
C ASN A 267 -139.85 -100.38 -47.55
N LEU A 268 -139.32 -100.41 -46.33
CA LEU A 268 -140.12 -100.04 -45.16
C LEU A 268 -139.25 -99.60 -43.99
N ALA A 269 -138.66 -98.41 -44.10
CA ALA A 269 -138.50 -97.48 -42.99
C ALA A 269 -137.70 -96.26 -43.46
N TYR A 270 -138.20 -95.62 -44.53
CA TYR A 270 -137.98 -94.20 -44.72
C TYR A 270 -138.60 -93.45 -43.54
N SER A 271 -137.92 -92.38 -43.14
CA SER A 271 -138.45 -91.29 -42.32
C SER A 271 -138.48 -91.52 -40.80
N ILE A 272 -137.52 -90.92 -40.09
CA ILE A 272 -137.70 -89.61 -39.42
C ILE A 272 -136.40 -89.31 -38.65
N ARG A 273 -135.52 -88.52 -39.28
CA ARG A 273 -134.42 -87.77 -38.66
C ARG A 273 -134.80 -86.30 -38.80
N GLY A 274 -134.83 -85.55 -37.69
CA GLY A 274 -135.02 -84.10 -37.68
C GLY A 274 -133.84 -83.43 -36.98
N MET A 275 -133.13 -82.59 -37.73
CA MET A 275 -132.25 -81.50 -37.28
C MET A 275 -132.98 -80.16 -37.55
N PRO A 276 -132.59 -79.05 -36.91
CA PRO A 276 -131.73 -78.06 -37.61
C PRO A 276 -130.57 -77.54 -36.71
N ASP A 277 -129.39 -77.14 -37.21
CA ASP A 277 -129.02 -75.97 -38.08
C ASP A 277 -129.18 -74.63 -37.32
N ASP A 278 -128.30 -73.62 -37.32
CA ASP A 278 -127.26 -73.18 -38.27
C ASP A 278 -126.46 -71.96 -37.68
N GLY A 279 -125.32 -71.59 -38.27
CA GLY A 279 -124.75 -70.22 -38.35
C GLY A 279 -123.73 -69.75 -37.28
N THR A 280 -122.38 -69.76 -37.42
CA THR A 280 -121.39 -69.19 -38.38
C THR A 280 -120.62 -67.94 -37.87
N GLU A 281 -119.28 -68.08 -37.81
CA GLU A 281 -118.17 -67.10 -38.10
C GLU A 281 -117.99 -65.92 -37.11
N ASP A 282 -116.91 -65.72 -36.35
CA ASP A 282 -115.44 -65.82 -36.51
C ASP A 282 -114.83 -65.01 -37.66
N GLU A 283 -114.04 -63.98 -37.29
CA GLU A 283 -112.80 -63.51 -37.91
C GLU A 283 -112.32 -62.30 -37.07
N GLY A 284 -111.18 -62.48 -36.40
CA GLY A 284 -110.53 -61.47 -35.58
C GLY A 284 -109.09 -61.25 -36.02
N GLU A 285 -108.69 -59.98 -36.11
CA GLU A 285 -107.34 -59.39 -35.91
C GLU A 285 -107.35 -57.96 -36.51
N PRO A 286 -106.33 -57.07 -36.32
CA PRO A 286 -105.00 -57.25 -35.70
C PRO A 286 -104.59 -56.13 -34.72
N GLY A 287 -103.42 -56.29 -34.07
CA GLY A 287 -102.54 -55.16 -33.78
C GLY A 287 -101.81 -55.14 -32.43
N GLY A 288 -100.56 -55.57 -32.44
CA GLY A 288 -99.43 -54.70 -32.07
C GLY A 288 -98.96 -54.59 -30.61
N SER A 289 -97.89 -55.34 -30.32
CA SER A 289 -96.76 -55.01 -29.43
C SER A 289 -96.92 -55.05 -27.90
N THR A 290 -96.62 -56.24 -27.38
CA THR A 290 -96.04 -56.57 -26.06
C THR A 290 -94.81 -55.69 -25.76
N SER A 291 -94.60 -55.08 -24.59
CA SER A 291 -94.61 -55.55 -23.19
C SER A 291 -93.48 -56.52 -22.83
N ALA A 292 -92.58 -56.04 -21.96
CA ALA A 292 -92.02 -56.68 -20.76
C ALA A 292 -91.25 -58.02 -20.94
N GLU A 293 -90.22 -58.38 -20.17
CA GLU A 293 -89.43 -57.81 -19.07
C GLU A 293 -88.35 -58.87 -18.74
N LEU A 294 -87.50 -58.57 -17.74
CA LEU A 294 -86.53 -59.42 -17.03
C LEU A 294 -85.12 -59.53 -17.66
N ALA A 295 -84.01 -59.34 -16.95
CA ALA A 295 -83.80 -59.08 -15.51
C ALA A 295 -82.36 -58.56 -15.26
N THR A 296 -82.14 -58.03 -14.04
CA THR A 296 -80.87 -57.98 -13.26
C THR A 296 -79.85 -56.91 -13.70
N ALA A 297 -79.16 -56.14 -12.84
CA ALA A 297 -78.79 -56.30 -11.44
C ALA A 297 -78.24 -54.97 -10.85
N MET A 298 -78.13 -54.93 -9.51
CA MET A 298 -77.28 -54.06 -8.66
C MET A 298 -77.71 -52.58 -8.57
N GLY A 299 -77.82 -51.94 -7.41
CA GLY A 299 -77.13 -52.19 -6.14
C GLY A 299 -76.06 -51.14 -5.92
N ASP A 300 -76.48 -50.05 -5.28
CA ASP A 300 -75.76 -49.36 -4.21
C ASP A 300 -74.82 -48.16 -4.49
N HIS A 301 -74.82 -47.31 -3.46
CA HIS A 301 -74.06 -46.11 -3.15
C HIS A 301 -72.64 -45.96 -3.73
N HIS A 302 -72.30 -44.75 -4.16
CA HIS A 302 -71.19 -44.01 -3.55
C HIS A 302 -71.26 -42.50 -3.85
N ALA A 303 -71.03 -41.71 -2.79
CA ALA A 303 -70.83 -40.27 -2.83
C ALA A 303 -69.61 -39.92 -3.69
N ASP A 304 -69.78 -38.93 -4.57
CA ASP A 304 -68.75 -38.47 -5.50
C ASP A 304 -67.84 -37.44 -4.82
N LEU A 305 -66.70 -37.93 -4.30
CA LEU A 305 -65.63 -37.12 -3.70
C LEU A 305 -64.72 -36.46 -4.76
N PHE A 306 -65.05 -36.54 -6.06
CA PHE A 306 -64.24 -36.00 -7.16
C PHE A 306 -64.72 -34.65 -7.70
N SER A 307 -65.92 -34.19 -7.35
CA SER A 307 -66.43 -32.88 -7.83
C SER A 307 -66.06 -31.68 -6.95
N GLU A 308 -65.77 -31.89 -5.65
CA GLU A 308 -65.46 -30.79 -4.71
C GLU A 308 -63.98 -30.36 -4.67
N VAL A 309 -63.04 -31.29 -4.86
CA VAL A 309 -61.60 -31.00 -4.79
C VAL A 309 -61.09 -30.34 -6.07
N HIS A 310 -61.62 -30.73 -7.24
CA HIS A 310 -61.19 -30.16 -8.51
C HIS A 310 -61.71 -28.74 -8.76
N LEU A 311 -62.88 -28.35 -8.23
CA LEU A 311 -63.38 -26.98 -8.40
C LEU A 311 -62.55 -25.96 -7.61
N HIS A 312 -62.13 -26.30 -6.38
CA HIS A 312 -61.31 -25.41 -5.55
C HIS A 312 -59.88 -25.27 -6.08
N GLU A 313 -59.28 -26.36 -6.57
CA GLU A 313 -57.93 -26.32 -7.14
C GLU A 313 -57.92 -25.56 -8.48
N ILE A 314 -58.94 -25.74 -9.32
CA ILE A 314 -59.10 -24.98 -10.58
C ILE A 314 -59.32 -23.49 -10.30
N SER A 315 -60.22 -23.13 -9.38
CA SER A 315 -60.41 -21.72 -8.99
C SER A 315 -59.17 -21.10 -8.32
N ARG A 316 -58.36 -21.90 -7.62
CA ARG A 316 -57.06 -21.45 -7.07
C ARG A 316 -56.05 -21.18 -8.17
N LEU A 317 -55.94 -22.06 -9.15
CA LEU A 317 -55.04 -21.90 -10.30
C LEU A 317 -55.47 -20.74 -11.20
N GLU A 318 -56.76 -20.54 -11.43
CA GLU A 318 -57.29 -19.38 -12.16
C GLU A 318 -56.94 -18.06 -11.45
N LYS A 319 -57.09 -18.00 -10.12
CA LYS A 319 -56.73 -16.82 -9.33
C LYS A 319 -55.23 -16.56 -9.30
N GLN A 320 -54.41 -17.62 -9.26
CA GLN A 320 -52.95 -17.50 -9.37
C GLN A 320 -52.53 -17.04 -10.77
N LEU A 321 -53.21 -17.47 -11.82
CA LEU A 321 -52.95 -17.04 -13.19
C LEU A 321 -53.36 -15.59 -13.42
N GLU A 322 -54.50 -15.17 -12.88
CA GLU A 322 -54.94 -13.76 -12.90
C GLU A 322 -53.99 -12.86 -12.09
N GLN A 323 -53.50 -13.34 -10.93
CA GLN A 323 -52.48 -12.65 -10.15
C GLN A 323 -51.17 -12.51 -10.94
N ALA A 324 -50.67 -13.59 -11.54
CA ALA A 324 -49.48 -13.55 -12.39
C ALA A 324 -49.67 -12.62 -13.60
N HIS A 325 -50.86 -12.59 -14.21
CA HIS A 325 -51.17 -11.69 -15.33
C HIS A 325 -51.18 -10.21 -14.90
N ASN A 326 -51.69 -9.92 -13.70
CA ASN A 326 -51.65 -8.58 -13.11
C ASN A 326 -50.22 -8.16 -12.76
N GLU A 327 -49.40 -9.07 -12.20
CA GLU A 327 -47.98 -8.83 -11.93
C GLU A 327 -47.19 -8.60 -13.22
N ILE A 328 -47.43 -9.39 -14.27
CA ILE A 328 -46.82 -9.18 -15.61
C ILE A 328 -47.24 -7.82 -16.17
N SER A 329 -48.50 -7.41 -16.03
CA SER A 329 -48.99 -6.11 -16.50
C SER A 329 -48.36 -4.94 -15.73
N GLN A 330 -48.20 -5.08 -14.40
CA GLN A 330 -47.54 -4.09 -13.55
C GLN A 330 -46.04 -3.99 -13.82
N LEU A 331 -45.34 -5.13 -13.94
CA LEU A 331 -43.94 -5.17 -14.31
C LEU A 331 -43.72 -4.60 -15.71
N SER A 332 -44.60 -4.91 -16.67
CA SER A 332 -44.55 -4.34 -18.01
C SER A 332 -44.77 -2.82 -18.02
N ALA A 333 -45.64 -2.30 -17.15
CA ALA A 333 -45.83 -0.86 -16.97
C ALA A 333 -44.60 -0.20 -16.30
N SER A 334 -44.02 -0.86 -15.28
CA SER A 334 -42.80 -0.41 -14.60
C SER A 334 -41.61 -0.36 -15.56
N VAL A 335 -41.38 -1.43 -16.34
CA VAL A 335 -40.32 -1.49 -17.37
C VAL A 335 -40.53 -0.41 -18.43
N ARG A 336 -41.77 -0.19 -18.91
CA ARG A 336 -42.06 0.90 -19.85
C ARG A 336 -41.75 2.28 -19.24
N SER A 337 -42.13 2.51 -17.99
CA SER A 337 -41.82 3.79 -17.31
C SER A 337 -40.31 3.98 -17.11
N ALA A 338 -39.58 2.95 -16.68
CA ALA A 338 -38.14 2.96 -16.51
C ALA A 338 -37.41 3.16 -17.86
N GLN A 339 -37.96 2.61 -18.94
CA GLN A 339 -37.44 2.81 -20.29
C GLN A 339 -37.65 4.25 -20.75
N THR A 340 -38.83 4.84 -20.54
CA THR A 340 -39.06 6.25 -20.86
C THR A 340 -38.17 7.21 -20.06
N THR A 341 -37.90 6.92 -18.78
CA THR A 341 -36.98 7.73 -17.97
C THR A 341 -35.54 7.58 -18.47
N ALA A 342 -35.08 6.37 -18.75
CA ALA A 342 -33.74 6.11 -19.28
C ALA A 342 -33.51 6.76 -20.66
N GLU A 343 -34.51 6.73 -21.54
CA GLU A 343 -34.46 7.41 -22.84
C GLU A 343 -34.38 8.95 -22.67
N SER A 344 -35.13 9.52 -21.72
CA SER A 344 -35.08 10.95 -21.41
C SER A 344 -33.74 11.40 -20.81
N GLU A 345 -33.15 10.59 -19.94
CA GLU A 345 -31.84 10.83 -19.32
C GLU A 345 -30.71 10.68 -20.34
N SER A 346 -30.79 9.68 -21.21
CA SER A 346 -29.87 9.50 -22.32
C SER A 346 -29.92 10.70 -23.27
N ALA A 347 -31.12 11.19 -23.60
CA ALA A 347 -31.29 12.40 -24.40
C ALA A 347 -30.66 13.63 -23.72
N ALA A 348 -30.92 13.85 -22.43
CA ALA A 348 -30.32 14.95 -21.67
C ALA A 348 -28.79 14.86 -21.60
N ALA A 349 -28.24 13.66 -21.37
CA ALA A 349 -26.80 13.41 -21.36
C ALA A 349 -26.16 13.67 -22.73
N THR A 350 -26.83 13.31 -23.83
CA THR A 350 -26.34 13.62 -25.19
C THR A 350 -26.36 15.12 -25.47
N MET A 351 -27.36 15.87 -24.99
CA MET A 351 -27.40 17.33 -25.08
C MET A 351 -26.26 17.99 -24.30
N LEU A 352 -25.98 17.54 -23.07
CA LEU A 352 -24.85 18.04 -22.29
C LEU A 352 -23.51 17.72 -22.96
N ARG A 353 -23.33 16.47 -23.44
CA ARG A 353 -22.11 16.05 -24.12
C ARG A 353 -21.84 16.86 -25.40
N THR A 354 -22.87 17.10 -26.20
CA THR A 354 -22.77 17.92 -27.42
C THR A 354 -22.55 19.41 -27.12
N GLY A 355 -23.11 19.92 -26.03
CA GLY A 355 -22.83 21.27 -25.55
C GLY A 355 -21.39 21.43 -25.05
N VAL A 356 -20.86 20.46 -24.30
CA VAL A 356 -19.46 20.46 -23.82
C VAL A 356 -18.47 20.37 -24.98
N THR A 357 -18.70 19.51 -25.98
CA THR A 357 -17.84 19.46 -27.16
C THR A 357 -17.87 20.76 -27.96
N ARG A 358 -19.02 21.42 -28.06
CA ARG A 358 -19.15 22.75 -28.66
C ARG A 358 -18.40 23.82 -27.86
N ALA A 359 -18.49 23.79 -26.53
CA ALA A 359 -17.73 24.72 -25.68
C ALA A 359 -16.21 24.49 -25.83
N LEU A 360 -15.77 23.23 -25.84
CA LEU A 360 -14.38 22.86 -26.05
C LEU A 360 -13.85 23.33 -27.41
N SER A 361 -14.61 23.15 -28.49
CA SER A 361 -14.19 23.61 -29.82
C SER A 361 -14.02 25.13 -29.87
N ARG A 362 -14.84 25.88 -29.12
CA ARG A 362 -14.73 27.35 -29.03
C ARG A 362 -13.54 27.80 -28.20
N VAL A 363 -13.26 27.12 -27.09
CA VAL A 363 -12.03 27.37 -26.30
C VAL A 363 -10.79 27.11 -27.16
N SER A 364 -10.78 26.02 -27.93
CA SER A 364 -9.70 25.72 -28.87
C SER A 364 -9.59 26.77 -29.98
N ALA A 365 -10.72 27.26 -30.52
CA ALA A 365 -10.70 28.36 -31.49
C ALA A 365 -10.13 29.66 -30.89
N LEU A 366 -10.52 30.01 -29.66
CA LEU A 366 -9.94 31.15 -28.93
C LEU A 366 -8.45 30.98 -28.66
N HIS A 367 -8.02 29.76 -28.32
CA HIS A 367 -6.61 29.44 -28.11
C HIS A 367 -5.79 29.59 -29.41
N ASN A 368 -6.30 29.09 -30.53
CA ASN A 368 -5.66 29.22 -31.84
C ASN A 368 -5.65 30.70 -32.30
N LEU A 369 -6.75 31.44 -32.10
CA LEU A 369 -6.81 32.88 -32.38
C LEU A 369 -5.83 33.69 -31.52
N HIS A 370 -5.56 33.26 -30.29
CA HIS A 370 -4.53 33.84 -29.45
C HIS A 370 -3.12 33.50 -29.94
N GLY A 371 -2.89 32.30 -30.47
CA GLY A 371 -1.62 31.92 -31.09
C GLY A 371 -1.31 32.66 -32.40
N ASP A 372 -2.31 32.78 -33.29
CA ASP A 372 -2.10 33.30 -34.66
C ASP A 372 -2.22 34.82 -34.76
N CYS A 373 -3.07 35.43 -33.92
CA CYS A 373 -3.37 36.87 -33.95
C CYS A 373 -3.02 37.59 -32.64
N GLY A 374 -2.43 36.86 -31.69
CA GLY A 374 -1.88 37.39 -30.46
C GLY A 374 -0.82 38.46 -30.73
N PRO A 375 -0.88 39.61 -30.09
CA PRO A 375 0.14 40.63 -30.22
C PRO A 375 1.41 40.18 -29.50
N LEU A 376 2.42 39.76 -30.26
CA LEU A 376 3.74 39.45 -29.73
C LEU A 376 4.49 40.76 -29.44
N GLU A 377 5.13 40.86 -28.27
CA GLU A 377 5.89 42.04 -27.85
C GLU A 377 7.11 42.33 -28.75
N ASP A 378 7.51 41.37 -29.60
CA ASP A 378 8.81 41.37 -30.28
C ASP A 378 8.81 41.76 -31.77
N GLU A 379 7.73 42.29 -32.35
CA GLU A 379 7.79 42.82 -33.72
C GLU A 379 8.37 44.25 -33.77
N LYS A 380 9.68 44.32 -33.54
CA LYS A 380 10.55 45.40 -34.02
C LYS A 380 10.81 45.16 -35.51
N ASN A 381 9.87 45.49 -36.39
CA ASN A 381 10.15 46.10 -37.69
C ASN A 381 8.88 46.46 -38.49
N GLU A 382 8.92 47.68 -39.02
CA GLU A 382 8.31 48.18 -40.26
C GLU A 382 6.79 48.36 -40.45
N SER A 383 5.90 47.92 -39.55
CA SER A 383 4.49 48.33 -39.63
C SER A 383 4.12 49.38 -38.57
N GLY A 384 3.65 50.55 -39.01
CA GLY A 384 3.34 51.70 -38.16
C GLY A 384 2.29 51.38 -37.08
N VAL A 385 2.22 52.23 -36.05
CA VAL A 385 1.29 52.11 -34.90
C VAL A 385 -0.16 51.80 -35.35
N SER A 386 -0.60 52.37 -36.48
CA SER A 386 -1.93 52.14 -37.08
C SER A 386 -2.17 50.69 -37.54
N ALA A 387 -1.17 50.02 -38.12
CA ALA A 387 -1.28 48.63 -38.55
C ALA A 387 -1.34 47.68 -37.34
N ARG A 388 -0.51 47.95 -36.31
CA ARG A 388 -0.55 47.23 -35.03
C ARG A 388 -1.89 47.42 -34.33
N ALA A 389 -2.39 48.66 -34.23
CA ALA A 389 -3.70 48.96 -33.66
C ALA A 389 -4.84 48.27 -34.43
N SER A 390 -4.77 48.24 -35.77
CA SER A 390 -5.76 47.53 -36.60
C SER A 390 -5.76 46.03 -36.33
N LYS A 391 -4.59 45.40 -36.17
CA LYS A 391 -4.45 43.97 -35.81
C LYS A 391 -4.98 43.66 -34.41
N TRP A 392 -4.73 44.54 -33.43
CA TRP A 392 -5.31 44.45 -32.09
C TRP A 392 -6.84 44.56 -32.11
N LEU A 393 -7.38 45.50 -32.87
CA LEU A 393 -8.82 45.72 -32.98
C LEU A 393 -9.54 44.56 -33.69
N THR A 394 -8.94 43.98 -34.73
CA THR A 394 -9.50 42.79 -35.40
C THR A 394 -9.44 41.57 -34.49
N TRP A 395 -8.32 41.35 -33.78
CA TRP A 395 -8.21 40.29 -32.78
C TRP A 395 -9.24 40.46 -31.67
N TRP A 396 -9.40 41.67 -31.12
CA TRP A 396 -10.37 41.96 -30.06
C TRP A 396 -11.82 41.75 -30.52
N ARG A 397 -12.16 42.12 -31.76
CA ARG A 397 -13.50 41.90 -32.33
C ARG A 397 -13.81 40.41 -32.52
N VAL A 398 -12.87 39.64 -33.07
CA VAL A 398 -13.07 38.20 -33.35
C VAL A 398 -13.06 37.40 -32.05
N SER A 399 -12.13 37.67 -31.13
CA SER A 399 -12.10 37.04 -29.80
C SER A 399 -13.32 37.44 -28.95
N GLY A 400 -13.79 38.68 -29.03
CA GLY A 400 -15.02 39.13 -28.39
C GLY A 400 -16.27 38.40 -28.90
N GLY A 401 -16.36 38.15 -30.21
CA GLY A 401 -17.44 37.35 -30.80
C GLY A 401 -17.43 35.90 -30.30
N GLU A 402 -16.24 35.27 -30.28
CA GLU A 402 -16.09 33.90 -29.77
C GLU A 402 -16.33 33.79 -28.26
N LEU A 403 -15.93 34.80 -27.47
CA LEU A 403 -16.23 34.87 -26.03
C LEU A 403 -17.72 35.06 -25.77
N GLY A 404 -18.41 35.92 -26.53
CA GLY A 404 -19.85 36.12 -26.42
C GLY A 404 -20.62 34.84 -26.75
N ALA A 405 -20.17 34.11 -27.77
CA ALA A 405 -20.81 32.88 -28.18
C ALA A 405 -20.40 31.66 -27.33
N LEU A 406 -19.21 31.66 -26.71
CA LEU A 406 -18.86 30.77 -25.60
C LEU A 406 -19.78 31.01 -24.39
N ALA A 407 -20.00 32.28 -24.02
CA ALA A 407 -20.91 32.65 -22.95
C ALA A 407 -22.35 32.19 -23.22
N ALA A 408 -22.82 32.29 -24.47
CA ALA A 408 -24.11 31.73 -24.89
C ALA A 408 -24.17 30.20 -24.70
N THR A 409 -23.13 29.47 -25.14
CA THR A 409 -23.07 28.01 -24.96
C THR A 409 -22.97 27.58 -23.50
N LEU A 410 -22.28 28.36 -22.66
CA LEU A 410 -22.24 28.12 -21.22
C LEU A 410 -23.58 28.44 -20.55
N GLY A 411 -24.30 29.45 -21.04
CA GLY A 411 -25.66 29.77 -20.60
C GLY A 411 -26.66 28.66 -20.94
N GLU A 412 -26.59 28.09 -22.16
CA GLU A 412 -27.38 26.92 -22.56
C GLU A 412 -27.09 25.69 -21.70
N LEU A 413 -25.80 25.39 -21.47
CA LEU A 413 -25.37 24.29 -20.59
C LEU A 413 -25.80 24.51 -19.15
N GLN A 414 -25.77 25.75 -18.66
CA GLN A 414 -26.21 26.10 -17.32
C GLN A 414 -27.73 26.00 -17.18
N ALA A 415 -28.50 26.37 -18.21
CA ALA A 415 -29.95 26.18 -18.25
C ALA A 415 -30.34 24.69 -18.33
N ALA A 416 -29.61 23.88 -19.10
CA ALA A 416 -29.78 22.42 -19.13
C ALA A 416 -29.34 21.71 -17.84
N ALA A 417 -28.50 22.37 -17.03
CA ALA A 417 -28.01 21.86 -15.74
C ALA A 417 -28.85 22.34 -14.53
N GLN A 418 -29.79 23.28 -14.72
CA GLN A 418 -30.72 23.72 -13.68
C GLN A 418 -31.51 22.50 -13.16
N PRO A 419 -31.67 22.37 -11.84
CA PRO A 419 -32.35 21.23 -11.25
C PRO A 419 -33.84 21.28 -11.60
N GLY A 420 -34.32 20.27 -12.34
CA GLY A 420 -35.65 19.76 -12.08
C GLY A 420 -35.58 19.14 -10.69
N ASP A 421 -36.17 19.81 -9.71
CA ASP A 421 -36.08 19.47 -8.30
C ASP A 421 -36.49 18.00 -8.05
N ALA A 422 -35.64 17.27 -7.32
CA ALA A 422 -35.75 15.87 -6.87
C ALA A 422 -34.95 14.78 -7.63
N PRO A 423 -35.24 14.36 -8.88
CA PRO A 423 -34.62 13.14 -9.42
C PRO A 423 -33.15 13.31 -9.83
N ALA A 424 -32.78 14.45 -10.42
CA ALA A 424 -31.42 14.69 -10.92
C ALA A 424 -30.38 14.89 -9.81
N ALA A 425 -30.79 15.38 -8.63
CA ALA A 425 -29.91 15.53 -7.48
C ALA A 425 -29.58 14.17 -6.84
N LEU A 426 -30.59 13.30 -6.71
CA LEU A 426 -30.42 11.92 -6.26
C LEU A 426 -29.53 11.10 -7.21
N GLN A 427 -29.64 11.32 -8.51
CA GLN A 427 -28.81 10.66 -9.52
C GLN A 427 -27.36 11.14 -9.50
N ARG A 428 -27.12 12.44 -9.29
CA ARG A 428 -25.75 12.95 -9.10
C ARG A 428 -25.12 12.39 -7.83
N GLN A 429 -25.88 12.28 -6.74
CA GLN A 429 -25.42 11.66 -5.50
C GLN A 429 -25.06 10.18 -5.74
N ALA A 430 -25.93 9.41 -6.41
CA ALA A 430 -25.68 8.01 -6.73
C ALA A 430 -24.46 7.80 -7.64
N LEU A 431 -24.19 8.72 -8.58
CA LEU A 431 -22.99 8.66 -9.43
C LEU A 431 -21.71 8.98 -8.66
N VAL A 432 -21.75 9.89 -7.69
CA VAL A 432 -20.63 10.18 -6.79
C VAL A 432 -20.36 8.95 -5.92
N ASP A 433 -21.39 8.38 -5.31
CA ASP A 433 -21.25 7.17 -4.49
C ASP A 433 -20.71 5.97 -5.30
N LEU A 434 -21.10 5.83 -6.57
CA LEU A 434 -20.57 4.79 -7.45
C LEU A 434 -19.11 5.07 -7.85
N ALA A 435 -18.75 6.32 -8.10
CA ALA A 435 -17.39 6.73 -8.43
C ALA A 435 -16.43 6.47 -7.25
N ASP A 436 -16.86 6.78 -6.02
CA ASP A 436 -16.08 6.52 -4.80
C ASP A 436 -15.87 5.01 -4.60
N ARG A 437 -16.91 4.19 -4.81
CA ARG A 437 -16.80 2.72 -4.75
C ARG A 437 -15.85 2.14 -5.80
N VAL A 438 -15.81 2.73 -7.00
CA VAL A 438 -14.87 2.33 -8.06
C VAL A 438 -13.44 2.73 -7.68
N ALA A 439 -13.23 3.94 -7.16
CA ALA A 439 -11.92 4.38 -6.69
C ALA A 439 -11.39 3.49 -5.55
N GLU A 440 -12.25 3.12 -4.58
CA GLU A 440 -11.90 2.16 -3.53
C GLU A 440 -11.59 0.76 -4.07
N ALA A 441 -12.28 0.31 -5.11
CA ALA A 441 -12.00 -0.96 -5.76
C ALA A 441 -10.65 -0.92 -6.51
N GLU A 442 -10.32 0.19 -7.17
CA GLU A 442 -9.05 0.38 -7.86
C GLU A 442 -7.86 0.39 -6.89
N VAL A 443 -7.99 1.06 -5.73
CA VAL A 443 -6.96 1.06 -4.68
C VAL A 443 -6.76 -0.36 -4.14
N ARG A 444 -7.85 -1.08 -3.81
CA ARG A 444 -7.77 -2.47 -3.34
C ARG A 444 -7.15 -3.41 -4.38
N CYS A 445 -7.50 -3.24 -5.66
CA CYS A 445 -6.88 -4.01 -6.74
C CYS A 445 -5.37 -3.74 -6.84
N ALA A 446 -4.94 -2.48 -6.67
CA ALA A 446 -3.52 -2.13 -6.68
C ALA A 446 -2.77 -2.71 -5.47
N GLU A 447 -3.36 -2.71 -4.28
CA GLU A 447 -2.82 -3.34 -3.07
C GLU A 447 -2.66 -4.85 -3.25
N LEU A 448 -3.73 -5.53 -3.71
CA LEU A 448 -3.69 -6.98 -3.98
C LEU A 448 -2.67 -7.34 -5.06
N HIS A 449 -2.48 -6.48 -6.07
CA HIS A 449 -1.42 -6.67 -7.08
C HIS A 449 -0.02 -6.57 -6.45
N ALA A 450 0.20 -5.58 -5.57
CA ALA A 450 1.47 -5.43 -4.88
C ALA A 450 1.76 -6.61 -3.93
N GLU A 451 0.73 -7.14 -3.26
CA GLU A 451 0.84 -8.36 -2.44
C GLU A 451 1.15 -9.59 -3.30
N ALA A 452 0.49 -9.76 -4.44
CA ALA A 452 0.77 -10.84 -5.38
C ALA A 452 2.20 -10.78 -5.94
N ASP A 453 2.69 -9.58 -6.27
CA ASP A 453 4.07 -9.35 -6.69
C ASP A 453 5.07 -9.68 -5.56
N LEU A 454 4.77 -9.26 -4.33
CA LEU A 454 5.59 -9.61 -3.16
C LEU A 454 5.64 -11.14 -2.97
N LEU A 455 4.49 -11.82 -3.02
CA LEU A 455 4.40 -13.28 -2.94
C LEU A 455 5.20 -13.95 -4.06
N ARG A 456 5.16 -13.41 -5.29
CA ARG A 456 5.95 -13.89 -6.42
C ARG A 456 7.45 -13.72 -6.18
N THR A 457 7.89 -12.58 -5.65
CA THR A 457 9.31 -12.38 -5.31
C THR A 457 9.78 -13.34 -4.21
N LEU A 458 8.97 -13.54 -3.16
CA LEU A 458 9.26 -14.48 -2.07
C LEU A 458 9.29 -15.92 -2.58
N ALA A 459 8.32 -16.32 -3.41
CA ALA A 459 8.28 -17.65 -4.02
C ALA A 459 9.47 -17.88 -4.95
N SER A 460 9.89 -16.86 -5.72
CA SER A 460 11.10 -16.95 -6.55
C SER A 460 12.38 -17.07 -5.72
N GLY A 461 12.48 -16.33 -4.60
CA GLY A 461 13.60 -16.41 -3.67
C GLY A 461 13.68 -17.79 -3.00
N ALA A 462 12.56 -18.29 -2.51
CA ALA A 462 12.43 -19.64 -1.98
C ALA A 462 12.77 -20.69 -3.03
N GLY A 463 12.32 -20.51 -4.28
CA GLY A 463 12.65 -21.41 -5.38
C GLY A 463 14.12 -21.46 -5.72
N ARG A 464 14.81 -20.31 -5.70
CA ARG A 464 16.27 -20.28 -5.85
C ARG A 464 16.96 -21.04 -4.71
N ALA A 465 16.54 -20.84 -3.46
CA ALA A 465 17.09 -21.57 -2.32
C ALA A 465 16.82 -23.09 -2.40
N LEU A 466 15.63 -23.50 -2.85
CA LEU A 466 15.27 -24.90 -3.05
C LEU A 466 16.07 -25.52 -4.21
N SER A 467 16.29 -24.77 -5.29
CA SER A 467 17.07 -25.22 -6.45
C SER A 467 18.56 -25.45 -6.11
N THR A 468 19.11 -24.71 -5.14
CA THR A 468 20.48 -24.92 -4.65
C THR A 468 20.54 -26.01 -3.58
N ALA A 469 19.52 -26.13 -2.73
CA ALA A 469 19.46 -27.16 -1.69
C ALA A 469 19.25 -28.57 -2.26
N ALA A 470 18.42 -28.73 -3.29
CA ALA A 470 18.12 -30.03 -3.90
C ALA A 470 19.37 -30.83 -4.33
N PRO A 471 20.29 -30.30 -5.16
CA PRO A 471 21.49 -31.03 -5.56
C PRO A 471 22.48 -31.25 -4.40
N ALA A 472 22.55 -30.32 -3.44
CA ALA A 472 23.40 -30.46 -2.27
C ALA A 472 22.95 -31.62 -1.36
N LEU A 473 21.63 -31.76 -1.15
CA LEU A 473 21.06 -32.88 -0.39
C LEU A 473 21.21 -34.21 -1.14
N LEU A 474 21.06 -34.21 -2.47
CA LEU A 474 21.27 -35.40 -3.28
C LEU A 474 22.73 -35.88 -3.18
N SER A 475 23.70 -34.97 -3.29
CA SER A 475 25.12 -35.28 -3.12
C SER A 475 25.44 -35.74 -1.69
N ALA A 476 24.82 -35.13 -0.67
CA ALA A 476 24.94 -35.61 0.71
C ALA A 476 24.39 -37.04 0.86
N ALA A 477 23.30 -37.38 0.17
CA ALA A 477 22.70 -38.71 0.23
C ALA A 477 23.60 -39.75 -0.45
N GLU A 478 24.21 -39.40 -1.58
CA GLU A 478 25.19 -40.25 -2.27
C GLU A 478 26.42 -40.50 -1.40
N THR A 479 26.97 -39.46 -0.76
CA THR A 479 28.13 -39.62 0.14
C THR A 479 27.80 -40.44 1.37
N LEU A 480 26.62 -40.28 1.98
CA LEU A 480 26.18 -41.11 3.09
C LEU A 480 25.97 -42.57 2.68
N ALA A 481 25.40 -42.83 1.50
CA ALA A 481 25.29 -44.18 0.95
C ALA A 481 26.67 -44.83 0.75
N GLN A 482 27.66 -44.08 0.25
CA GLN A 482 29.05 -44.57 0.10
C GLN A 482 29.69 -44.89 1.46
N ILE A 483 29.51 -44.05 2.47
CA ILE A 483 30.03 -44.30 3.82
C ILE A 483 29.36 -45.54 4.42
N TYR A 484 28.03 -45.66 4.27
CA TYR A 484 27.28 -46.83 4.71
C TYR A 484 27.82 -48.12 4.06
N HIS A 485 28.03 -48.11 2.74
CA HIS A 485 28.65 -49.21 2.02
C HIS A 485 30.04 -49.59 2.57
N HIS A 486 30.89 -48.62 2.85
CA HIS A 486 32.22 -48.88 3.42
C HIS A 486 32.13 -49.48 4.83
N VAL A 487 31.25 -48.96 5.69
CA VAL A 487 31.02 -49.52 7.03
C VAL A 487 30.54 -50.97 6.92
N CYS A 488 29.57 -51.24 6.05
CA CYS A 488 29.08 -52.59 5.80
C CYS A 488 30.18 -53.53 5.28
N ALA A 489 31.00 -53.06 4.32
CA ALA A 489 32.11 -53.84 3.76
C ALA A 489 33.19 -54.18 4.80
N VAL A 490 33.54 -53.23 5.67
CA VAL A 490 34.53 -53.45 6.75
C VAL A 490 34.00 -54.41 7.81
N ASN A 491 32.69 -54.43 8.06
CA ASN A 491 32.07 -55.28 9.07
C ASN A 491 31.59 -56.65 8.54
N GLY A 492 31.77 -56.94 7.26
CA GLY A 492 31.31 -58.19 6.64
C GLY A 492 29.78 -58.35 6.56
N THR A 493 29.02 -57.26 6.75
CA THR A 493 27.56 -57.23 6.63
C THR A 493 27.16 -56.80 5.22
N GLN A 494 26.15 -57.42 4.63
CA GLN A 494 25.62 -56.93 3.35
C GLN A 494 24.75 -55.68 3.57
N PRO A 495 24.94 -54.62 2.76
CA PRO A 495 24.11 -53.42 2.81
C PRO A 495 22.66 -53.75 2.44
N GLU A 496 21.70 -53.20 3.18
CA GLU A 496 20.28 -53.46 2.98
C GLU A 496 19.79 -52.81 1.66
N ARG A 497 19.12 -53.59 0.81
CA ARG A 497 18.80 -53.24 -0.60
C ARG A 497 17.88 -52.00 -0.73
N LEU A 498 17.12 -51.69 0.32
CA LEU A 498 16.16 -50.57 0.39
C LEU A 498 16.83 -49.19 0.41
N LEU A 499 18.12 -49.09 0.78
CA LEU A 499 18.83 -47.80 0.85
C LEU A 499 19.35 -47.29 -0.51
N LEU A 500 19.45 -48.17 -1.51
CA LEU A 500 19.88 -47.79 -2.87
C LEU A 500 18.70 -47.40 -3.78
N GLU A 501 17.48 -47.81 -3.47
CA GLU A 501 16.30 -47.54 -4.32
C GLU A 501 15.76 -46.10 -4.20
N HIS A 502 16.10 -45.37 -3.14
CA HIS A 502 15.66 -43.98 -2.96
C HIS A 502 16.34 -42.99 -3.93
N ALA A 503 17.45 -43.38 -4.57
CA ALA A 503 18.07 -42.62 -5.65
C ALA A 503 17.43 -42.91 -7.03
N GLY A 504 16.67 -43.99 -7.15
CA GLY A 504 16.08 -44.48 -8.42
C GLY A 504 14.58 -44.26 -8.58
N GLN A 505 13.85 -43.95 -7.50
CA GLN A 505 12.41 -43.62 -7.57
C GLN A 505 12.17 -42.18 -8.03
N ASN A 506 12.68 -41.85 -9.21
CA ASN A 506 12.34 -40.62 -9.92
C ASN A 506 11.26 -40.83 -11.00
N ASP A 507 10.81 -42.06 -11.26
CA ASP A 507 9.75 -42.31 -12.26
C ASP A 507 9.04 -43.64 -11.99
N SER A 508 7.92 -43.59 -11.26
CA SER A 508 6.78 -44.52 -11.40
C SER A 508 5.80 -44.30 -10.24
N GLY A 509 4.64 -43.71 -10.55
CA GLY A 509 3.58 -43.54 -9.57
C GLY A 509 2.52 -42.57 -10.05
N GLU A 510 1.58 -43.10 -10.83
CA GLU A 510 0.36 -42.47 -11.37
C GLU A 510 -0.62 -41.90 -10.30
N ALA A 511 -0.18 -41.71 -9.05
CA ALA A 511 -0.97 -41.12 -7.97
C ALA A 511 -0.95 -39.57 -7.95
N GLY A 512 -0.17 -38.93 -8.85
CA GLY A 512 0.06 -37.48 -8.83
C GLY A 512 -0.83 -36.63 -9.74
N SER A 513 -1.67 -37.21 -10.60
CA SER A 513 -2.30 -36.45 -11.70
C SER A 513 -3.27 -35.35 -11.22
N ALA A 514 -4.13 -35.66 -10.24
CA ALA A 514 -5.11 -34.67 -9.73
C ALA A 514 -4.47 -33.59 -8.84
N GLU A 515 -3.46 -33.96 -8.05
CA GLU A 515 -2.78 -33.04 -7.13
C GLU A 515 -1.71 -32.19 -7.85
N ALA A 516 -1.04 -32.74 -8.86
CA ALA A 516 -0.17 -32.00 -9.77
C ALA A 516 -0.95 -31.07 -10.70
N ALA A 517 -2.17 -31.44 -11.10
CA ALA A 517 -3.09 -30.55 -11.81
C ALA A 517 -3.61 -29.41 -10.90
N ALA A 518 -3.91 -29.70 -9.62
CA ALA A 518 -4.29 -28.68 -8.64
C ALA A 518 -3.13 -27.71 -8.32
N LEU A 519 -1.91 -28.22 -8.22
CA LEU A 519 -0.70 -27.40 -8.07
C LEU A 519 -0.39 -26.61 -9.35
N ALA A 520 -0.63 -27.17 -10.55
CA ALA A 520 -0.46 -26.47 -11.82
C ALA A 520 -1.47 -25.33 -12.01
N LEU A 521 -2.70 -25.48 -11.51
CA LEU A 521 -3.72 -24.42 -11.48
C LEU A 521 -3.36 -23.28 -10.49
N ALA A 522 -2.63 -23.59 -9.41
CA ALA A 522 -2.09 -22.60 -8.47
C ALA A 522 -0.70 -22.05 -8.88
N ALA A 523 -0.04 -22.64 -9.89
CA ALA A 523 1.38 -22.44 -10.16
C ALA A 523 1.75 -21.17 -10.92
N GLY A 524 0.80 -20.43 -11.50
CA GLY A 524 1.13 -19.20 -12.24
C GLY A 524 1.88 -18.16 -11.39
N GLU A 525 1.57 -18.10 -10.08
CA GLU A 525 2.12 -17.11 -9.16
C GLU A 525 3.18 -17.68 -8.19
N LEU A 526 3.20 -19.00 -7.97
CA LEU A 526 4.05 -19.67 -6.97
C LEU A 526 5.03 -20.69 -7.59
N GLU A 527 5.33 -20.60 -8.89
CA GLU A 527 6.15 -21.55 -9.63
C GLU A 527 7.52 -21.85 -8.98
N GLY A 528 8.09 -20.88 -8.25
CA GLY A 528 9.34 -21.06 -7.51
C GLY A 528 9.28 -22.16 -6.44
N LEU A 529 8.11 -22.48 -5.88
CA LEU A 529 7.98 -23.49 -4.82
C LEU A 529 7.90 -24.95 -5.32
N ARG A 530 7.93 -25.18 -6.65
CA ARG A 530 7.81 -26.52 -7.25
C ARG A 530 8.88 -27.51 -6.76
N GLY A 531 10.06 -27.02 -6.36
CA GLY A 531 11.17 -27.83 -5.83
C GLY A 531 11.03 -28.26 -4.36
N ALA A 532 10.05 -27.74 -3.60
CA ALA A 532 9.93 -27.98 -2.16
C ALA A 532 9.68 -29.46 -1.84
N ARG A 533 8.83 -30.13 -2.64
CA ARG A 533 8.51 -31.55 -2.47
C ARG A 533 9.73 -32.45 -2.71
N GLN A 534 10.57 -32.12 -3.69
CA GLN A 534 11.78 -32.88 -3.97
C GLN A 534 12.83 -32.73 -2.85
N VAL A 535 12.99 -31.52 -2.33
CA VAL A 535 13.89 -31.22 -1.19
C VAL A 535 13.42 -31.92 0.09
N ALA A 536 12.11 -31.98 0.34
CA ALA A 536 11.56 -32.72 1.48
C ALA A 536 11.86 -34.23 1.36
N ARG A 537 11.62 -34.83 0.19
CA ARG A 537 11.92 -36.25 -0.06
C ARG A 537 13.41 -36.57 0.08
N SER A 538 14.30 -35.70 -0.41
CA SER A 538 15.74 -35.92 -0.25
C SER A 538 16.20 -35.77 1.20
N ALA A 539 15.57 -34.88 1.98
CA ALA A 539 15.81 -34.79 3.43
C ALA A 539 15.33 -36.03 4.19
N ASP A 540 14.16 -36.59 3.84
CA ASP A 540 13.65 -37.83 4.43
C ASP A 540 14.57 -39.02 4.11
N ALA A 541 15.01 -39.14 2.85
CA ALA A 541 15.97 -40.17 2.45
C ALA A 541 17.31 -40.07 3.20
N LEU A 542 17.80 -38.85 3.44
CA LEU A 542 19.00 -38.62 4.25
C LEU A 542 18.81 -39.05 5.71
N LEU A 543 17.66 -38.76 6.31
CA LEU A 543 17.33 -39.19 7.67
C LEU A 543 17.32 -40.70 7.76
N ASP A 544 16.67 -41.38 6.83
CA ASP A 544 16.64 -42.84 6.78
C ASP A 544 18.06 -43.41 6.61
N GLN A 545 18.85 -42.91 5.66
CA GLN A 545 20.25 -43.31 5.49
C GLN A 545 21.08 -43.14 6.77
N LEU A 546 20.88 -42.05 7.51
CA LEU A 546 21.56 -41.82 8.80
C LEU A 546 21.13 -42.83 9.87
N THR A 547 19.84 -43.21 9.93
CA THR A 547 19.38 -44.23 10.89
C THR A 547 20.03 -45.58 10.64
N HIS A 548 20.10 -46.02 9.40
CA HIS A 548 20.72 -47.30 9.03
C HIS A 548 22.25 -47.27 9.20
N LEU A 549 22.89 -46.16 8.85
CA LEU A 549 24.34 -45.98 9.10
C LEU A 549 24.67 -46.00 10.58
N ARG A 550 23.82 -45.40 11.42
CA ARG A 550 23.96 -45.49 12.88
C ARG A 550 23.82 -46.93 13.37
N ALA A 551 22.80 -47.66 12.92
CA ALA A 551 22.62 -49.07 13.30
C ALA A 551 23.80 -49.95 12.85
N ALA A 552 24.33 -49.72 11.65
CA ALA A 552 25.52 -50.41 11.14
C ALA A 552 26.78 -50.07 11.93
N LEU A 553 26.94 -48.82 12.40
CA LEU A 553 28.04 -48.42 13.27
C LEU A 553 27.91 -48.99 14.68
N ASP A 554 26.70 -49.01 15.25
CA ASP A 554 26.46 -49.58 16.59
C ASP A 554 26.75 -51.08 16.59
N THR A 555 26.33 -51.80 15.55
CA THR A 555 26.69 -53.22 15.36
C THR A 555 28.20 -53.43 15.08
N ALA A 556 28.87 -52.51 14.38
CA ALA A 556 30.33 -52.49 14.22
C ALA A 556 31.05 -52.34 15.56
N LEU A 557 30.57 -51.42 16.40
CA LEU A 557 31.15 -51.14 17.69
C LEU A 557 30.92 -52.31 18.65
N ASP A 558 29.72 -52.89 18.66
CA ASP A 558 29.40 -54.06 19.47
C ASP A 558 30.18 -55.31 19.06
N SER A 559 30.40 -55.53 17.75
CA SER A 559 31.24 -56.63 17.27
C SER A 559 32.71 -56.41 17.65
N ARG A 560 33.21 -55.17 17.57
CA ARG A 560 34.55 -54.80 18.05
C ARG A 560 34.72 -54.96 19.56
N HIS A 561 33.68 -54.64 20.36
CA HIS A 561 33.69 -54.84 21.81
C HIS A 561 33.65 -56.33 22.17
N ARG A 562 32.99 -57.16 21.35
CA ARG A 562 33.01 -58.63 21.49
C ARG A 562 34.32 -59.28 21.05
N HIS A 563 35.06 -58.69 20.12
CA HIS A 563 36.36 -59.18 19.64
C HIS A 563 37.57 -58.53 20.34
N GLN A 564 37.38 -57.89 21.49
CA GLN A 564 38.49 -57.36 22.28
C GLN A 564 39.26 -58.53 22.94
N PRO A 565 40.58 -58.70 22.68
CA PRO A 565 41.39 -59.66 23.44
C PRO A 565 41.65 -59.14 24.87
N GLU A 566 41.62 -60.07 25.82
CA GLU A 566 42.14 -60.03 27.20
C GLU A 566 43.54 -59.36 27.35
N PRO A 567 43.98 -58.94 28.55
CA PRO A 567 44.32 -57.56 28.89
C PRO A 567 45.83 -57.39 28.99
N TRP A 568 46.46 -56.80 27.98
CA TRP A 568 47.86 -56.36 28.05
C TRP A 568 48.10 -54.96 27.46
N MET A 569 47.04 -54.20 27.20
CA MET A 569 47.12 -52.85 26.62
C MET A 569 46.38 -51.80 27.48
N ALA A 570 46.46 -51.92 28.82
CA ALA A 570 45.81 -51.00 29.77
C ALA A 570 46.61 -49.71 30.05
N THR A 571 47.83 -49.55 29.52
CA THR A 571 48.70 -48.42 29.83
C THR A 571 48.39 -47.16 29.01
N ASN A 572 47.88 -47.29 27.78
CA ASN A 572 47.64 -46.13 26.91
C ASN A 572 46.26 -45.48 27.08
N TYR A 573 45.24 -46.21 27.57
CA TYR A 573 43.89 -45.66 27.77
C TYR A 573 43.80 -44.72 29.00
N SER A 574 44.60 -44.98 30.03
CA SER A 574 44.76 -44.12 31.21
C SER A 574 45.36 -42.75 30.87
N SER A 575 46.38 -42.73 30.00
CA SER A 575 47.07 -41.51 29.58
C SER A 575 46.16 -40.59 28.75
N ILE A 576 45.31 -41.15 27.88
CA ILE A 576 44.38 -40.36 27.04
C ILE A 576 43.23 -39.78 27.87
N LYS A 577 42.75 -40.49 28.90
CA LYS A 577 41.72 -39.97 29.81
C LYS A 577 42.27 -38.84 30.67
N LYS A 578 43.49 -39.01 31.21
CA LYS A 578 44.19 -37.96 31.98
C LYS A 578 44.47 -36.71 31.15
N THR A 579 44.88 -36.85 29.88
CA THR A 579 45.14 -35.68 29.03
C THR A 579 43.86 -34.92 28.69
N LYS A 580 42.74 -35.61 28.43
CA LYS A 580 41.42 -34.97 28.19
C LYS A 580 40.90 -34.22 29.42
N GLU A 581 41.02 -34.80 30.61
CA GLU A 581 40.65 -34.13 31.87
C GLU A 581 41.55 -32.91 32.14
N GLN A 582 42.84 -33.02 31.85
CA GLN A 582 43.80 -31.92 32.02
C GLN A 582 43.57 -30.77 31.01
N THR A 583 43.15 -31.07 29.78
CA THR A 583 42.76 -30.04 28.79
C THR A 583 41.48 -29.32 29.20
N ASN A 584 40.48 -30.04 29.73
CA ASN A 584 39.25 -29.43 30.22
C ASN A 584 39.49 -28.54 31.46
N ALA A 585 40.38 -28.96 32.37
CA ALA A 585 40.79 -28.13 33.50
C ALA A 585 41.52 -26.85 33.04
N LYS A 586 42.40 -26.95 32.02
CA LYS A 586 43.07 -25.79 31.42
C LYS A 586 42.11 -24.82 30.74
N LEU A 587 41.09 -25.31 30.05
CA LEU A 587 40.04 -24.49 29.44
C LEU A 587 39.22 -23.74 30.51
N LYS A 588 38.82 -24.43 31.59
CA LYS A 588 38.13 -23.79 32.73
C LYS A 588 39.00 -22.72 33.40
N MET A 589 40.29 -22.97 33.59
CA MET A 589 41.23 -21.99 34.15
C MET A 589 41.47 -20.80 33.20
N ALA A 590 41.44 -21.02 31.88
CA ALA A 590 41.53 -19.94 30.92
C ALA A 590 40.28 -19.04 30.95
N ASP A 591 39.09 -19.61 31.09
CA ASP A 591 37.84 -18.87 31.22
C ASP A 591 37.77 -18.07 32.53
N THR A 592 38.18 -18.66 33.67
CA THR A 592 38.27 -17.91 34.93
C THR A 592 39.30 -16.79 34.85
N ARG A 593 40.44 -17.02 34.19
CA ARG A 593 41.45 -15.98 33.94
C ARG A 593 40.92 -14.85 33.04
N ARG A 594 40.12 -15.16 32.01
CA ARG A 594 39.48 -14.12 31.18
C ARG A 594 38.47 -13.30 31.98
N LYS A 595 37.65 -13.94 32.82
CA LYS A 595 36.70 -13.26 33.72
C LYS A 595 37.43 -12.36 34.73
N LEU A 596 38.50 -12.86 35.33
CA LEU A 596 39.35 -12.08 36.25
C LEU A 596 39.97 -10.86 35.55
N ASN A 597 40.53 -11.04 34.36
CA ASN A 597 41.10 -9.92 33.60
C ASN A 597 40.04 -8.89 33.17
N SER A 598 38.81 -9.32 32.90
CA SER A 598 37.68 -8.42 32.64
C SER A 598 37.34 -7.59 33.88
N LEU A 599 37.28 -8.21 35.06
CA LEU A 599 37.04 -7.52 36.33
C LEU A 599 38.17 -6.55 36.66
N ILE A 600 39.43 -6.94 36.45
CA ILE A 600 40.59 -6.05 36.65
C ILE A 600 40.49 -4.83 35.74
N ARG A 601 40.09 -4.99 34.46
CA ARG A 601 39.87 -3.85 33.56
C ARG A 601 38.75 -2.95 34.02
N GLN A 602 37.63 -3.51 34.49
CA GLN A 602 36.52 -2.72 35.03
C GLN A 602 36.93 -1.95 36.29
N LEU A 603 37.72 -2.56 37.19
CA LEU A 603 38.24 -1.90 38.37
C LEU A 603 39.26 -0.81 38.02
N ASN A 604 40.12 -1.02 37.02
CA ASN A 604 41.05 0.00 36.56
C ASN A 604 40.32 1.16 35.85
N SER A 605 39.30 0.88 35.04
CA SER A 605 38.45 1.91 34.41
C SER A 605 37.74 2.76 35.47
N ARG A 606 37.17 2.12 36.50
CA ARG A 606 36.59 2.83 37.65
C ARG A 606 37.63 3.62 38.43
N ARG A 607 38.85 3.10 38.56
CA ARG A 607 39.96 3.80 39.23
C ARG A 607 40.39 5.03 38.44
N GLU A 608 40.52 4.92 37.11
CA GLU A 608 40.81 6.04 36.22
C GLU A 608 39.70 7.10 36.25
N GLU A 609 38.43 6.69 36.27
CA GLU A 609 37.29 7.59 36.48
C GLU A 609 37.39 8.33 37.82
N THR A 610 37.75 7.67 38.92
CA THR A 610 37.92 8.31 40.24
C THR A 610 39.18 9.20 40.35
N ILE A 611 40.22 8.94 39.57
CA ILE A 611 41.42 9.79 39.55
C ILE A 611 41.11 11.08 38.76
N ASN A 612 40.41 10.96 37.64
CA ASN A 612 40.01 12.11 36.83
C ASN A 612 39.01 13.04 37.55
N THR A 613 38.13 12.51 38.41
CA THR A 613 37.27 13.35 39.26
C THR A 613 38.05 14.07 40.36
N ASN A 614 39.03 13.41 40.99
CA ASN A 614 39.86 14.01 42.03
C ASN A 614 40.83 15.08 41.48
N ASP A 615 41.30 14.94 40.23
CA ASP A 615 42.13 15.95 39.57
C ASP A 615 41.31 17.15 39.06
N LEU A 616 40.01 16.96 38.77
CA LEU A 616 39.09 18.06 38.49
C LEU A 616 38.72 18.83 39.78
N GLU A 617 38.55 18.15 40.92
CA GLU A 617 38.29 18.78 42.22
C GLU A 617 39.53 19.47 42.82
N LYS A 618 40.74 18.93 42.63
CA LYS A 618 41.98 19.59 43.07
C LYS A 618 42.28 20.89 42.35
N ASN A 619 41.93 21.01 41.08
CA ASN A 619 42.16 22.23 40.30
C ASN A 619 41.13 23.34 40.60
N ILE A 620 39.98 23.03 41.19
CA ILE A 620 38.98 24.02 41.61
C ILE A 620 39.29 24.62 43.01
N CYS A 621 40.08 23.93 43.84
CA CYS A 621 40.44 24.40 45.20
C CYS A 621 41.80 25.10 45.31
N ALA A 622 42.63 25.16 44.27
CA ALA A 622 44.00 25.66 44.36
C ALA A 622 44.14 27.21 44.34
N GLY A 623 43.06 27.97 44.50
CA GLY A 623 43.13 29.44 44.42
C GLY A 623 42.07 30.22 45.20
N ARG A 624 41.27 29.58 46.07
CA ARG A 624 40.20 30.25 46.82
C ARG A 624 40.61 30.49 48.28
N THR A 625 40.34 31.68 48.78
CA THR A 625 40.64 32.05 50.16
C THR A 625 39.72 31.29 51.13
N VAL A 626 40.17 31.08 52.38
CA VAL A 626 39.43 30.31 53.41
C VAL A 626 37.98 30.82 53.58
N LYS A 627 37.74 32.12 53.38
CA LYS A 627 36.39 32.72 53.39
C LYS A 627 35.48 32.18 52.28
N GLU A 628 35.97 32.07 51.05
CA GLU A 628 35.18 31.62 49.90
C GLU A 628 34.83 30.12 49.97
N ILE A 629 35.67 29.33 50.64
CA ILE A 629 35.41 27.92 50.92
C ILE A 629 34.33 27.78 52.00
N THR A 630 34.33 28.67 53.01
CA THR A 630 33.33 28.68 54.08
C THR A 630 31.95 29.08 53.52
N ASP A 631 31.90 30.10 52.67
CA ASP A 631 30.67 30.58 52.02
C ASP A 631 30.06 29.55 51.04
N TYR A 632 30.90 28.73 50.40
CA TYR A 632 30.44 27.66 49.50
C TYR A 632 29.74 26.51 50.25
N PHE A 633 30.28 26.11 51.41
CA PHE A 633 29.68 25.05 52.24
C PHE A 633 28.46 25.55 53.04
N GLU A 634 28.43 26.81 53.48
CA GLU A 634 27.23 27.41 54.09
C GLU A 634 26.08 27.56 53.08
N ASN A 635 26.39 27.85 51.81
CA ASN A 635 25.38 27.87 50.73
C ASN A 635 24.90 26.48 50.31
N MET A 636 25.76 25.46 50.29
CA MET A 636 25.33 24.07 50.05
C MET A 636 24.42 23.53 51.17
N SER A 637 24.64 23.97 52.41
CA SER A 637 23.83 23.60 53.58
C SER A 637 22.41 24.21 53.53
N SER A 638 22.26 25.35 52.86
CA SER A 638 20.98 26.07 52.72
C SER A 638 20.17 25.68 51.47
N ILE A 639 20.81 25.03 50.48
CA ILE A 639 20.14 24.56 49.24
C ILE A 639 19.40 23.22 49.45
N THR A 640 19.75 22.43 50.46
CA THR A 640 19.10 21.13 50.73
C THR A 640 17.78 21.19 51.50
N SER A 641 17.34 22.37 51.97
CA SER A 641 16.15 22.49 52.83
C SER A 641 14.92 23.15 52.21
N ASN A 642 14.86 23.37 50.90
CA ASN A 642 13.67 23.99 50.29
C ASN A 642 13.37 23.48 48.87
N THR A 643 12.66 22.36 48.77
CA THR A 643 11.89 21.97 47.56
C THR A 643 10.75 21.02 47.95
N GLN A 644 9.72 21.57 48.58
CA GLN A 644 8.33 21.14 48.36
C GLN A 644 7.62 22.25 47.60
N GLY A 645 7.09 21.93 46.42
CA GLY A 645 5.88 22.55 45.89
C GLY A 645 6.01 23.74 44.93
N VAL A 646 5.55 23.47 43.69
CA VAL A 646 4.55 24.26 42.95
C VAL A 646 5.00 25.51 42.15
N ASN A 647 4.72 25.38 40.83
CA ASN A 647 4.34 26.36 39.80
C ASN A 647 5.32 27.42 39.25
N ALA A 648 5.35 27.42 37.91
CA ALA A 648 5.80 28.47 36.99
C ALA A 648 4.99 29.79 37.15
N PRO A 649 5.14 30.87 36.33
CA PRO A 649 6.04 31.09 35.18
C PRO A 649 6.63 32.54 35.06
N HIS A 650 7.30 32.75 33.93
CA HIS A 650 7.30 33.96 33.08
C HIS A 650 8.42 35.02 33.15
N ASN A 651 9.03 35.14 31.96
CA ASN A 651 9.42 36.35 31.23
C ASN A 651 10.46 37.27 31.85
N LEU A 652 11.53 37.53 31.09
CA LEU A 652 11.74 38.86 30.52
C LEU A 652 12.74 38.82 29.35
N ARG A 653 12.49 39.76 28.45
CA ARG A 653 12.93 39.92 27.07
C ARG A 653 13.67 41.25 27.02
N ILE A 654 14.92 41.29 26.60
CA ILE A 654 15.65 42.50 26.16
C ILE A 654 16.73 42.00 25.17
N THR A 655 16.56 42.00 23.85
CA THR A 655 16.58 43.09 22.83
C THR A 655 17.92 43.82 22.66
N ASN A 656 18.39 43.75 21.41
CA ASN A 656 19.15 44.73 20.61
C ASN A 656 20.66 44.46 20.46
N GLU A 657 21.09 44.02 19.25
CA GLU A 657 21.43 44.85 18.04
C GLU A 657 22.78 45.55 18.25
N THR A 658 23.76 45.68 17.34
CA THR A 658 23.99 45.39 15.91
C THR A 658 25.50 45.69 15.65
N LEU A 659 26.00 45.40 14.43
CA LEU A 659 27.32 45.70 13.79
C LEU A 659 28.24 44.47 13.68
N VAL A 660 28.31 43.73 12.57
CA VAL A 660 28.70 44.08 11.17
C VAL A 660 30.12 44.65 11.09
N ASN A 661 31.17 43.84 10.88
CA ASN A 661 31.69 43.49 9.54
C ASN A 661 33.09 42.81 9.56
N SER A 662 33.21 41.78 8.71
CA SER A 662 34.39 41.35 7.94
C SER A 662 35.77 41.16 8.62
N SER A 663 36.28 39.91 8.68
CA SER A 663 37.26 39.39 7.69
C SER A 663 38.00 38.13 8.19
N LYS A 664 37.77 37.03 7.46
CA LYS A 664 38.76 36.18 6.78
C LYS A 664 40.03 35.68 7.53
N VAL A 665 40.12 34.34 7.51
CA VAL A 665 41.31 33.43 7.40
C VAL A 665 42.06 33.08 8.69
N TYR A 666 41.96 31.83 9.15
CA TYR A 666 42.99 30.77 8.98
C TYR A 666 42.61 29.48 9.73
N SER A 667 42.51 28.38 8.99
CA SER A 667 42.47 27.02 9.53
C SER A 667 43.89 26.45 9.63
N PRO A 668 44.19 25.62 10.64
CA PRO A 668 45.22 24.61 10.51
C PRO A 668 44.61 23.21 10.50
N LYS A 669 44.86 22.53 9.37
CA LYS A 669 44.75 21.08 9.18
C LYS A 669 45.70 20.34 10.12
N ARG A 670 45.32 19.09 10.47
CA ARG A 670 46.13 17.83 10.55
C ARG A 670 45.52 16.90 11.62
N TYR A 671 45.52 15.57 11.57
CA TYR A 671 46.17 14.58 10.70
C TYR A 671 45.32 13.29 10.72
N ARG A 672 45.24 12.64 9.56
CA ARG A 672 44.60 11.35 9.28
C ARG A 672 45.53 10.20 9.72
N LYS A 673 44.99 9.09 10.24
CA LYS A 673 45.64 7.77 10.27
C LYS A 673 44.77 6.77 9.50
N GLU A 674 45.34 6.21 8.43
CA GLU A 674 44.81 5.05 7.69
C GLU A 674 45.38 3.76 8.32
N HIS A 675 44.63 2.65 8.46
CA HIS A 675 44.43 1.53 7.53
C HIS A 675 43.90 0.31 8.37
N PRO A 676 43.54 -0.88 7.84
CA PRO A 676 42.98 -1.24 6.53
C PRO A 676 41.82 -2.30 6.54
N PHE A 677 41.18 -2.44 5.36
CA PHE A 677 40.52 -3.63 4.73
C PHE A 677 39.48 -4.49 5.48
N LEU A 678 38.23 -4.49 4.96
CA LEU A 678 37.58 -5.59 4.22
C LEU A 678 36.26 -5.10 3.57
N LYS A 679 36.14 -5.27 2.24
CA LYS A 679 34.93 -5.02 1.42
C LYS A 679 34.08 -6.30 1.30
N PRO A 680 32.80 -6.17 0.94
CA PRO A 680 32.31 -6.91 -0.22
C PRO A 680 31.61 -6.01 -1.27
N HIS A 681 31.69 -6.48 -2.51
CA HIS A 681 31.19 -5.89 -3.75
C HIS A 681 29.66 -6.02 -3.92
N ILE A 682 28.99 -4.96 -4.41
CA ILE A 682 27.83 -5.00 -5.34
C ILE A 682 27.98 -3.79 -6.31
N PRO A 683 27.69 -3.94 -7.62
CA PRO A 683 28.13 -3.01 -8.66
C PRO A 683 27.14 -1.86 -8.94
N CYS A 684 27.66 -0.64 -9.13
CA CYS A 684 26.93 0.48 -9.71
C CYS A 684 27.29 0.62 -11.20
N LEU A 685 26.27 0.65 -12.05
CA LEU A 685 26.37 1.00 -13.47
C LEU A 685 26.53 2.51 -13.64
N SER A 686 27.54 2.89 -14.42
CA SER A 686 27.85 4.19 -15.01
C SER A 686 26.72 4.69 -15.93
N SER A 687 26.35 5.98 -15.99
CA SER A 687 27.01 7.09 -16.75
C SER A 687 25.93 8.16 -17.04
N PRO A 688 26.20 9.39 -17.55
CA PRO A 688 27.27 10.36 -17.30
C PRO A 688 26.74 11.73 -16.83
N ARG A 689 27.57 12.48 -16.10
CA ARG A 689 27.43 13.94 -15.93
C ARG A 689 28.09 14.66 -17.12
N ARG A 690 27.37 15.58 -17.76
CA ARG A 690 27.96 16.68 -18.55
C ARG A 690 28.07 17.92 -17.65
N SER A 691 29.28 18.41 -17.51
CA SER A 691 29.64 19.69 -16.92
C SER A 691 29.61 20.80 -17.96
N ILE A 692 28.96 21.93 -17.65
CA ILE A 692 29.23 23.24 -18.25
C ILE A 692 29.27 24.26 -17.10
N LEU A 693 30.31 25.09 -17.11
CA LEU A 693 30.65 26.14 -16.14
C LEU A 693 30.38 27.53 -16.71
N PHE A 694 30.13 28.48 -15.79
CA PHE A 694 30.21 29.96 -15.88
C PHE A 694 29.06 30.69 -16.63
N THR A 695 28.49 31.83 -16.20
CA THR A 695 28.87 32.93 -15.27
C THR A 695 27.62 33.60 -14.65
N SER A 696 27.80 34.24 -13.49
CA SER A 696 26.85 35.15 -12.83
C SER A 696 26.65 36.48 -13.58
N LYS A 697 25.40 36.98 -13.61
CA LYS A 697 25.03 38.41 -13.63
C LYS A 697 23.57 38.56 -13.15
N ASP A 698 23.39 39.25 -12.03
CA ASP A 698 22.09 39.60 -11.44
C ASP A 698 21.27 40.53 -12.35
N VAL A 699 19.98 40.24 -12.53
CA VAL A 699 18.90 41.23 -12.72
C VAL A 699 17.62 40.66 -12.11
N THR A 700 17.03 41.42 -11.19
CA THR A 700 15.71 41.22 -10.57
C THR A 700 14.61 41.02 -11.61
N ILE A 701 13.94 39.87 -11.60
CA ILE A 701 12.76 39.57 -12.42
C ILE A 701 11.60 39.21 -11.48
N ALA A 702 10.52 40.00 -11.56
CA ALA A 702 9.24 39.71 -10.91
C ALA A 702 8.68 38.37 -11.40
N PRO A 703 7.99 37.57 -10.56
CA PRO A 703 7.57 36.23 -10.95
C PRO A 703 6.54 36.30 -12.08
N ASN A 704 6.88 35.69 -13.21
CA ASN A 704 6.09 35.66 -14.43
C ASN A 704 4.96 34.61 -14.26
N LEU A 705 3.74 35.06 -13.91
CA LEU A 705 2.57 34.20 -13.69
C LEU A 705 2.27 33.25 -14.87
N HIS A 706 2.72 33.60 -16.08
CA HIS A 706 2.52 32.82 -17.30
C HIS A 706 3.27 31.47 -17.29
N LEU A 707 4.46 31.39 -16.67
CA LEU A 707 5.20 30.12 -16.53
C LEU A 707 4.53 29.19 -15.51
N PHE A 708 4.00 29.76 -14.42
CA PHE A 708 3.28 29.01 -13.39
C PHE A 708 1.99 28.36 -13.91
N TRP A 709 1.30 29.02 -14.85
CA TRP A 709 0.10 28.48 -15.51
C TRP A 709 0.42 27.48 -16.62
N LYS A 710 1.49 27.72 -17.39
CA LYS A 710 1.95 26.82 -18.45
C LYS A 710 2.38 25.45 -17.90
N ASP A 711 3.09 25.43 -16.77
CA ASP A 711 3.57 24.18 -16.15
C ASP A 711 2.43 23.40 -15.46
N ASN A 712 1.41 24.09 -14.93
CA ASN A 712 0.24 23.44 -14.32
C ASN A 712 -0.76 22.85 -15.33
N LEU A 713 -0.87 23.42 -16.55
CA LEU A 713 -1.80 22.93 -17.56
C LEU A 713 -1.24 21.74 -18.37
N LEU A 714 0.08 21.70 -18.59
CA LEU A 714 0.73 20.67 -19.42
C LEU A 714 1.01 19.36 -18.66
N GLN A 715 1.01 19.35 -17.33
CA GLN A 715 1.28 18.14 -16.53
C GLN A 715 0.03 17.31 -16.18
N ARG A 716 -1.16 17.68 -16.65
CA ARG A 716 -2.42 16.98 -16.30
C ARG A 716 -2.80 15.82 -17.23
N ASN A 717 -1.81 15.09 -17.72
CA ASN A 717 -1.97 13.79 -18.38
C ASN A 717 -0.83 12.85 -17.94
N CYS A 718 -0.88 12.38 -16.70
CA CYS A 718 -0.42 11.06 -16.29
C CYS A 718 -0.86 10.77 -14.85
N THR A 719 -1.32 9.55 -14.67
CA THR A 719 -1.87 8.95 -13.46
C THR A 719 -0.81 8.71 -12.39
N LYS A 720 -1.25 8.66 -11.11
CA LYS A 720 -0.53 8.20 -9.92
C LYS A 720 0.65 9.07 -9.42
N GLN A 721 0.34 10.18 -8.74
CA GLN A 721 1.09 10.73 -7.58
C GLN A 721 0.54 12.13 -7.26
N CYS A 722 -0.53 12.23 -6.46
CA CYS A 722 -0.99 13.51 -5.88
C CYS A 722 -2.03 13.26 -4.77
N LEU A 723 -1.70 12.40 -3.79
CA LEU A 723 -2.54 12.22 -2.59
C LEU A 723 -1.82 12.60 -1.28
N GLU A 724 -0.62 13.21 -1.33
CA GLU A 724 0.14 13.53 -0.11
C GLU A 724 0.49 15.02 0.10
N SER A 725 -0.03 15.95 -0.70
CA SER A 725 0.31 17.38 -0.54
C SER A 725 -0.86 18.35 -0.25
N SER A 726 -2.05 17.85 0.09
CA SER A 726 -3.23 18.70 0.37
C SER A 726 -3.50 19.01 1.85
N GLN A 727 -2.62 18.65 2.79
CA GLN A 727 -2.75 19.04 4.20
C GLN A 727 -1.64 19.99 4.63
N LYS A 728 -1.70 21.26 4.19
CA LYS A 728 -1.17 22.45 4.89
C LYS A 728 -1.25 23.67 3.96
N LYS A 729 -2.40 24.35 3.97
CA LYS A 729 -2.56 25.82 3.87
C LYS A 729 -4.02 26.18 3.56
N GLU A 730 -4.91 25.90 4.51
CA GLU A 730 -6.10 26.74 4.65
C GLU A 730 -5.68 28.06 5.32
N LYS A 731 -5.38 29.07 4.51
CA LYS A 731 -5.52 30.47 4.93
C LYS A 731 -6.38 31.15 3.89
N LYS A 732 -7.55 31.63 4.35
CA LYS A 732 -8.48 32.54 3.68
C LYS A 732 -7.83 33.33 2.54
N LEU A 733 -8.10 32.94 1.29
CA LEU A 733 -8.13 33.87 0.17
C LEU A 733 -9.51 33.74 -0.46
N ALA A 734 -10.36 34.73 -0.19
CA ALA A 734 -11.53 34.98 -1.02
C ALA A 734 -11.02 35.29 -2.43
N PHE A 735 -11.37 34.47 -3.41
CA PHE A 735 -11.16 34.79 -4.81
C PHE A 735 -12.00 36.03 -5.16
N PRO A 736 -11.42 37.17 -5.57
CA PRO A 736 -12.20 38.24 -6.15
C PRO A 736 -12.74 37.76 -7.50
N ASN A 737 -14.04 38.00 -7.73
CA ASN A 737 -14.75 37.63 -8.95
C ASN A 737 -13.93 38.00 -10.20
N LEU A 738 -13.76 37.05 -11.13
CA LEU A 738 -13.10 37.23 -12.44
C LEU A 738 -13.63 38.49 -13.18
N ARG A 739 -14.91 38.82 -12.94
CA ARG A 739 -15.60 40.02 -13.40
C ARG A 739 -14.93 41.33 -12.95
N ASP A 740 -14.42 41.40 -11.73
CA ASP A 740 -13.83 42.63 -11.16
C ASP A 740 -12.39 42.82 -11.62
N MET A 741 -11.62 41.74 -11.82
CA MET A 741 -10.32 41.81 -12.49
C MET A 741 -10.46 42.23 -13.96
N LEU A 742 -11.43 41.68 -14.69
CA LEU A 742 -11.70 42.06 -16.07
C LEU A 742 -12.15 43.53 -16.18
N LYS A 743 -12.97 44.03 -15.24
CA LYS A 743 -13.35 45.45 -15.18
C LYS A 743 -12.16 46.36 -14.87
N SER A 744 -11.29 45.97 -13.94
CA SER A 744 -10.10 46.75 -13.60
C SER A 744 -9.12 46.81 -14.78
N SER A 745 -8.90 45.68 -15.47
CA SER A 745 -8.09 45.63 -16.69
C SER A 745 -8.71 46.44 -17.83
N LEU A 746 -10.04 46.37 -18.02
CA LEU A 746 -10.76 47.15 -19.04
C LEU A 746 -10.66 48.66 -18.76
N MET A 747 -10.82 49.07 -17.49
CA MET A 747 -10.66 50.47 -17.08
C MET A 747 -9.24 50.96 -17.34
N THR A 748 -8.23 50.13 -17.06
CA THR A 748 -6.83 50.46 -17.30
C THR A 748 -6.53 50.60 -18.79
N CYS A 749 -7.09 49.72 -19.63
CA CYS A 749 -6.96 49.81 -21.09
C CYS A 749 -7.70 51.02 -21.68
N VAL A 750 -8.89 51.36 -21.17
CA VAL A 750 -9.63 52.56 -21.58
C VAL A 750 -8.88 53.83 -21.19
N LEU A 751 -8.32 53.89 -19.98
CA LEU A 751 -7.49 55.01 -19.53
C LEU A 751 -6.20 55.14 -20.36
N MET A 752 -5.58 54.03 -20.74
CA MET A 752 -4.40 54.02 -21.63
C MET A 752 -4.74 54.47 -23.06
N LEU A 753 -5.90 54.08 -23.60
CA LEU A 753 -6.38 54.53 -24.91
C LEU A 753 -6.74 56.03 -24.89
N GLN A 754 -7.26 56.54 -23.78
CA GLN A 754 -7.60 57.95 -23.58
C GLN A 754 -6.36 58.83 -23.32
N TYR A 755 -5.21 58.22 -23.03
CA TYR A 755 -3.91 58.89 -22.93
C TYR A 755 -3.13 58.89 -24.27
N ILE A 756 -3.51 58.00 -25.20
CA ILE A 756 -2.85 57.84 -26.51
C ILE A 756 -3.59 58.62 -27.63
N MET A 757 -4.90 58.88 -27.47
CA MET A 757 -5.61 59.90 -28.28
C MET A 757 -5.37 61.30 -27.71
#